data_AF-D4LD22-F1
#
_entry.id   AF-D4LD22-F1
#
_cell.length_a   1.000
_cell.length_b   1.000
_cell.length_c   1.000
_cell.angle_alpha   90.00
_cell.angle_beta   90.00
_cell.angle_gamma   90.00
#
_symmetry.space_group_name_H-M   'P 1'
#
loop_
_entity.id
_entity.type
_entity.pdbx_description
1 polymer ?
#
loop_
_entity_poly.entity_id
_entity_poly.type
_entity_poly.pdbx_seq_one_letter_code
_entity_poly.pdbx_strand_id
1 'polypeptide(L)'
;MKNRFRRLTALLMGVVTVLSASVSMPPKMDTRADAAGLIKAFPGAVGGGSYATGGRGGTVVHVTNLNDSGTGSFRDAVSQPNRIVVFDVSGTIELKKDVVVSSNVTIAGQTAPGGAGITLKNYKLGLGGENCIVRFISSRPGERGTNADYDAWGGANGANSIVDHCSLGWANDEQWGLYSKCDNLTVQYSVIGPSNSFSYHSKGIHGFGIMLGRANVTWDHNLIVHNVSRNYRGKVTDQNASDFTNNVIYNWGYQTAYGTIAHVNYAGNTLKLGPSTNGGTHYIQVSNDDKFKVFLEGNRILNKDDSVRNGENANWSAISFKTGKSEATTRSDSHFPVMSNGVDVSAALTLESAADAYNHVIDHAGNGITSDTRTAIDQQVAYETRTGTGYLTGARPYSEANDSQKATIDKYKIQCGVTYEYPSPVLNKTITDSDNDGMPDDWEVARGLNPKDPSDVNGDYCGQGYTNIEYYLNDLTVDAFPAGVVTLSPEKDPVKSGAVMDTAHIYQFRNVGSGLFLEVAGGTAANGTNVQQGSGSANGWMMQDAGDGYYRICSEVGDGKTYYLDLDYGKTDNGTNIGIYSNTQSDAQLFKFLDNGDGTYTIATKPTKDQSCIGIATGSKEEGANVVQWARDGSDNQKWMLEQRIEPLEGTLIRSLLVQDRENDADWSIVQSIQNGDPVFGDRDAVYTTLPAQLAGAEYIRTACDSKNSSSDLAVFTAGAHITVYTALDSRVTALPAWLKDWTATGLTAETDKGVQFVLYSRQAAKGEQITLGSNGQSSGCVGYAVFAVGASRLVGDVNADGAFSIADVVSLQKWLCGGDPLSDWQAGDLNGDGRIDSVDLCMMKRML
;
A
#
# COMPACT_ATOMS: atom_id res chain seq x y z
N MET A 1 -66.80 -1.26 33.45
CA MET A 1 -67.06 0.17 33.11
C MET A 1 -66.63 0.35 31.66
N LYS A 2 -67.55 0.46 30.68
CA LYS A 2 -68.15 1.72 30.16
C LYS A 2 -67.05 2.79 29.98
N ASN A 3 -66.71 3.39 28.83
CA ASN A 3 -67.45 3.76 27.62
C ASN A 3 -66.41 4.23 26.55
N ARG A 4 -66.56 3.85 25.27
CA ARG A 4 -66.99 4.68 24.10
C ARG A 4 -66.04 5.82 23.64
N PHE A 5 -65.63 5.81 22.36
CA PHE A 5 -66.07 6.69 21.23
C PHE A 5 -65.06 6.59 20.04
N ARG A 6 -65.47 6.00 18.89
CA ARG A 6 -65.80 6.60 17.55
C ARG A 6 -64.58 7.12 16.76
N ARG A 7 -64.17 6.52 15.63
CA ARG A 7 -64.74 6.36 14.25
C ARG A 7 -64.38 7.51 13.27
N LEU A 8 -63.67 7.11 12.21
CA LEU A 8 -63.67 7.52 10.79
C LEU A 8 -63.59 9.01 10.42
N THR A 9 -62.76 9.36 9.43
CA THR A 9 -63.19 9.80 8.08
C THR A 9 -62.01 9.70 7.09
N ALA A 10 -62.33 9.46 5.82
CA ALA A 10 -61.45 9.12 4.70
C ALA A 10 -61.26 10.26 3.67
N LEU A 11 -60.27 10.03 2.79
CA LEU A 11 -60.16 10.43 1.37
C LEU A 11 -59.85 11.91 1.00
N LEU A 12 -58.72 12.14 0.31
CA LEU A 12 -58.73 12.51 -1.13
C LEU A 12 -57.32 12.45 -1.76
N MET A 13 -57.28 12.00 -3.02
CA MET A 13 -56.15 11.99 -3.95
C MET A 13 -55.68 13.41 -4.33
N GLY A 14 -54.38 13.55 -4.55
CA GLY A 14 -53.76 14.63 -5.32
C GLY A 14 -52.37 14.21 -5.80
N VAL A 15 -52.30 13.80 -7.07
CA VAL A 15 -51.04 13.47 -7.79
C VAL A 15 -50.35 14.77 -8.19
N VAL A 16 -49.11 14.99 -7.75
CA VAL A 16 -48.11 15.80 -8.47
C VAL A 16 -46.74 15.15 -8.29
N THR A 17 -46.18 14.69 -9.41
CA THR A 17 -44.81 14.20 -9.58
C THR A 17 -43.78 15.31 -9.43
N VAL A 18 -42.79 15.14 -8.55
CA VAL A 18 -41.47 15.79 -8.63
C VAL A 18 -40.40 14.77 -8.21
N LEU A 19 -39.46 14.50 -9.10
CA LEU A 19 -38.23 13.75 -8.80
C LEU A 19 -37.34 14.55 -7.84
N SER A 20 -36.86 13.93 -6.77
CA SER A 20 -35.59 14.31 -6.11
C SER A 20 -35.08 13.18 -5.22
N ALA A 21 -33.78 12.92 -5.33
CA ALA A 21 -33.03 11.81 -4.75
C ALA A 21 -33.20 11.64 -3.22
N SER A 22 -33.29 10.38 -2.79
CA SER A 22 -33.25 9.97 -1.39
C SER A 22 -31.83 10.12 -0.83
N VAL A 23 -31.66 11.09 0.08
CA VAL A 23 -30.53 11.16 1.00
C VAL A 23 -30.77 10.13 2.10
N SER A 24 -29.86 9.17 2.26
CA SER A 24 -29.87 8.24 3.39
C SER A 24 -29.58 9.00 4.68
N MET A 25 -30.47 8.90 5.66
CA MET A 25 -30.12 9.23 7.04
C MET A 25 -29.31 8.06 7.61
N PRO A 26 -28.23 8.32 8.37
CA PRO A 26 -27.49 7.27 9.05
C PRO A 26 -28.39 6.61 10.10
N PRO A 27 -28.34 5.28 10.26
CA PRO A 27 -29.13 4.62 11.30
C PRO A 27 -28.62 5.05 12.68
N LYS A 28 -29.57 5.48 13.52
CA LYS A 28 -29.42 5.68 14.96
C LYS A 28 -28.78 4.43 15.58
N MET A 29 -27.67 4.62 16.29
CA MET A 29 -27.11 3.61 17.19
C MET A 29 -28.17 3.22 18.22
N ASP A 30 -28.60 1.96 18.17
CA ASP A 30 -29.32 1.31 19.27
C ASP A 30 -28.26 0.57 20.10
N THR A 31 -28.12 0.98 21.36
CA THR A 31 -27.18 0.41 22.33
C THR A 31 -27.72 -0.91 22.85
N ARG A 32 -27.41 -2.00 22.15
CA ARG A 32 -27.32 -3.37 22.67
C ARG A 32 -26.03 -3.96 22.13
N ALA A 33 -25.32 -4.72 22.95
CA ALA A 33 -24.00 -5.24 22.64
C ALA A 33 -24.03 -6.14 21.37
N ASP A 34 -23.75 -5.55 20.21
CA ASP A 34 -23.84 -6.16 18.89
C ASP A 34 -22.46 -6.19 18.18
N ALA A 35 -22.13 -7.34 17.61
CA ALA A 35 -21.34 -7.54 16.37
C ALA A 35 -19.86 -7.10 16.27
N ALA A 36 -19.21 -6.59 17.31
CA ALA A 36 -17.78 -6.20 17.26
C ALA A 36 -16.75 -7.36 17.48
N GLY A 37 -17.10 -8.64 17.29
CA GLY A 37 -16.28 -9.72 17.90
C GLY A 37 -16.14 -11.08 17.19
N LEU A 38 -16.49 -11.24 15.91
CA LEU A 38 -16.32 -12.52 15.20
C LEU A 38 -15.39 -12.39 13.98
N ILE A 39 -14.12 -12.74 14.19
CA ILE A 39 -13.07 -12.75 13.17
C ILE A 39 -13.06 -14.13 12.51
N LYS A 40 -13.10 -14.17 11.17
CA LYS A 40 -13.00 -15.42 10.42
C LYS A 40 -11.66 -16.12 10.67
N ALA A 41 -11.58 -17.43 10.43
CA ALA A 41 -10.35 -18.20 10.50
C ALA A 41 -9.23 -17.57 9.66
N PHE A 42 -9.58 -17.12 8.45
CA PHE A 42 -8.77 -16.34 7.52
C PHE A 42 -9.72 -15.67 6.50
N PRO A 43 -9.29 -14.62 5.77
CA PRO A 43 -10.04 -14.08 4.64
C PRO A 43 -10.36 -15.19 3.62
N GLY A 44 -11.61 -15.30 3.19
CA GLY A 44 -12.06 -16.39 2.32
C GLY A 44 -12.58 -17.66 3.02
N ALA A 45 -12.54 -17.74 4.36
CA ALA A 45 -13.19 -18.85 5.08
C ALA A 45 -14.72 -18.75 5.03
N VAL A 46 -15.41 -19.86 4.73
CA VAL A 46 -16.89 -19.94 4.66
C VAL A 46 -17.47 -21.03 5.57
N GLY A 47 -18.79 -21.02 5.76
CA GLY A 47 -19.51 -22.14 6.38
C GLY A 47 -19.34 -22.28 7.89
N GLY A 48 -19.77 -23.43 8.42
CA GLY A 48 -19.82 -23.68 9.87
C GLY A 48 -18.48 -23.58 10.59
N GLY A 49 -17.37 -23.90 9.91
CA GLY A 49 -15.99 -23.77 10.42
C GLY A 49 -15.34 -22.40 10.21
N SER A 50 -16.04 -21.43 9.62
CA SER A 50 -15.47 -20.13 9.24
C SER A 50 -14.94 -19.29 10.40
N TYR A 51 -15.36 -19.56 11.64
CA TYR A 51 -14.89 -18.86 12.84
C TYR A 51 -13.92 -19.69 13.70
N ALA A 52 -13.36 -20.78 13.17
CA ALA A 52 -12.26 -21.47 13.83
C ALA A 52 -11.11 -20.48 14.08
N THR A 53 -10.53 -20.48 15.28
CA THR A 53 -9.38 -19.63 15.60
C THR A 53 -8.07 -20.39 15.45
N GLY A 54 -8.12 -21.73 15.39
CA GLY A 54 -6.92 -22.55 15.32
C GLY A 54 -5.99 -22.25 16.50
N GLY A 55 -4.70 -22.08 16.18
CA GLY A 55 -3.65 -21.72 17.13
C GLY A 55 -3.42 -20.22 17.36
N ARG A 56 -4.34 -19.33 16.93
CA ARG A 56 -4.22 -17.87 17.13
C ARG A 56 -3.82 -17.51 18.57
N GLY A 57 -2.80 -16.66 18.72
CA GLY A 57 -2.25 -16.29 20.03
C GLY A 57 -1.39 -17.39 20.70
N GLY A 58 -1.18 -18.51 20.02
CA GLY A 58 -0.44 -19.67 20.51
C GLY A 58 1.06 -19.60 20.23
N THR A 59 1.73 -20.74 20.39
CA THR A 59 3.17 -20.87 20.13
C THR A 59 3.44 -21.25 18.68
N VAL A 60 4.33 -20.55 18.01
CA VAL A 60 4.83 -20.94 16.69
C VAL A 60 5.81 -22.12 16.83
N VAL A 61 5.61 -23.17 16.03
CA VAL A 61 6.44 -24.39 16.04
C VAL A 61 6.83 -24.77 14.63
N HIS A 62 8.13 -24.91 14.40
CA HIS A 62 8.68 -25.27 13.10
C HIS A 62 8.79 -26.78 12.93
N VAL A 63 8.31 -27.27 11.78
CA VAL A 63 8.66 -28.58 11.25
C VAL A 63 9.96 -28.45 10.47
N THR A 64 11.02 -29.02 11.02
CA THR A 64 12.41 -28.88 10.50
C THR A 64 12.95 -30.15 9.87
N ASN A 65 12.20 -31.26 9.94
CA ASN A 65 12.59 -32.52 9.34
C ASN A 65 11.39 -33.38 8.94
N LEU A 66 11.62 -34.30 8.02
CA LEU A 66 10.61 -35.23 7.48
C LEU A 66 10.54 -36.57 8.24
N ASN A 67 11.09 -36.64 9.46
CA ASN A 67 10.99 -37.85 10.27
C ASN A 67 9.55 -38.03 10.77
N ASP A 68 9.12 -39.28 10.99
CA ASP A 68 7.80 -39.59 11.55
C ASP A 68 7.59 -39.05 12.99
N SER A 69 8.66 -38.90 13.77
CA SER A 69 8.60 -38.55 15.19
C SER A 69 9.90 -37.94 15.70
N GLY A 70 9.83 -37.26 16.84
CA GLY A 70 10.96 -36.60 17.49
C GLY A 70 10.91 -35.08 17.29
N THR A 71 11.80 -34.35 17.97
CA THR A 71 11.87 -32.89 17.88
C THR A 71 11.96 -32.42 16.43
N GLY A 72 11.16 -31.41 16.08
CA GLY A 72 11.11 -30.85 14.73
C GLY A 72 10.34 -31.68 13.70
N SER A 73 9.75 -32.82 14.10
CA SER A 73 8.85 -33.59 13.22
C SER A 73 7.44 -33.00 13.20
N PHE A 74 6.71 -33.23 12.10
CA PHE A 74 5.29 -32.84 12.00
C PHE A 74 4.45 -33.45 13.13
N ARG A 75 4.70 -34.73 13.49
CA ARG A 75 3.99 -35.40 14.57
C ARG A 75 4.18 -34.71 15.92
N ASP A 76 5.41 -34.29 16.22
CA ASP A 76 5.69 -33.56 17.46
C ASP A 76 4.98 -32.21 17.45
N ALA A 77 5.03 -31.48 16.33
CA ALA A 77 4.42 -30.17 16.15
C ALA A 77 2.90 -30.17 16.42
N VAL A 78 2.16 -31.15 15.87
CA VAL A 78 0.69 -31.22 16.01
C VAL A 78 0.19 -31.92 17.27
N SER A 79 1.09 -32.49 18.09
CA SER A 79 0.71 -33.32 19.25
C SER A 79 0.22 -32.55 20.47
N GLN A 80 0.48 -31.24 20.53
CA GLN A 80 0.12 -30.37 21.66
C GLN A 80 -0.83 -29.25 21.20
N PRO A 81 -1.70 -28.76 22.10
CA PRO A 81 -2.64 -27.71 21.75
C PRO A 81 -1.99 -26.32 21.69
N ASN A 82 -2.74 -25.34 21.19
CA ASN A 82 -2.38 -23.91 21.15
C ASN A 82 -1.10 -23.64 20.34
N ARG A 83 -1.04 -24.18 19.12
CA ARG A 83 0.15 -24.10 18.26
C ARG A 83 -0.17 -23.61 16.86
N ILE A 84 0.75 -22.82 16.31
CA ILE A 84 0.81 -22.47 14.88
C ILE A 84 1.99 -23.23 14.31
N VAL A 85 1.71 -24.20 13.44
CA VAL A 85 2.71 -25.09 12.85
C VAL A 85 3.11 -24.54 11.49
N VAL A 86 4.37 -24.14 11.38
CA VAL A 86 5.04 -23.67 10.16
C VAL A 86 6.12 -24.67 9.73
N PHE A 87 6.61 -24.54 8.51
CA PHE A 87 7.44 -25.56 7.85
C PHE A 87 8.73 -24.96 7.27
N ASP A 88 9.88 -25.49 7.71
CA ASP A 88 11.19 -25.18 7.13
C ASP A 88 11.59 -26.20 6.05
N VAL A 89 10.85 -27.31 5.96
CA VAL A 89 11.05 -28.40 5.00
C VAL A 89 9.74 -28.77 4.32
N SER A 90 9.83 -29.28 3.09
CA SER A 90 8.69 -29.81 2.34
C SER A 90 9.01 -31.18 1.75
N GLY A 91 7.99 -31.86 1.23
CA GLY A 91 8.11 -33.20 0.67
C GLY A 91 7.34 -34.25 1.48
N THR A 92 7.82 -35.49 1.44
CA THR A 92 7.04 -36.64 1.93
C THR A 92 7.50 -37.11 3.30
N ILE A 93 6.55 -37.26 4.23
CA ILE A 93 6.75 -37.86 5.55
C ILE A 93 6.17 -39.28 5.54
N GLU A 94 7.03 -40.28 5.73
CA GLU A 94 6.61 -41.66 5.86
C GLU A 94 6.17 -41.97 7.28
N LEU A 95 4.86 -42.04 7.50
CA LEU A 95 4.33 -42.29 8.82
C LEU A 95 4.52 -43.74 9.26
N LYS A 96 4.69 -43.96 10.57
CA LYS A 96 4.72 -45.30 11.17
C LYS A 96 3.40 -45.70 11.84
N LYS A 97 2.51 -44.73 12.06
CA LYS A 97 1.15 -44.86 12.60
C LYS A 97 0.34 -43.61 12.27
N ASP A 98 -0.97 -43.63 12.50
CA ASP A 98 -1.84 -42.45 12.35
C ASP A 98 -1.26 -41.24 13.10
N VAL A 99 -1.33 -40.06 12.48
CA VAL A 99 -1.02 -38.77 13.13
C VAL A 99 -2.33 -38.14 13.57
N VAL A 100 -2.36 -37.67 14.82
CA VAL A 100 -3.54 -37.09 15.43
C VAL A 100 -3.21 -35.66 15.87
N VAL A 101 -3.99 -34.70 15.38
CA VAL A 101 -3.87 -33.27 15.69
C VAL A 101 -4.61 -32.96 17.00
N SER A 102 -3.96 -32.22 17.90
CA SER A 102 -4.54 -31.71 19.15
C SER A 102 -5.53 -30.55 18.90
N SER A 103 -6.12 -29.98 19.95
CA SER A 103 -7.05 -28.84 19.84
C SER A 103 -6.32 -27.51 19.68
N ASN A 104 -6.97 -26.49 19.11
CA ASN A 104 -6.41 -25.14 18.94
C ASN A 104 -5.08 -25.16 18.16
N VAL A 105 -5.08 -25.82 17.00
CA VAL A 105 -3.88 -25.94 16.15
C VAL A 105 -4.14 -25.33 14.78
N THR A 106 -3.25 -24.45 14.34
CA THR A 106 -3.15 -24.02 12.94
C THR A 106 -2.02 -24.79 12.28
N ILE A 107 -2.28 -25.51 11.19
CA ILE A 107 -1.27 -26.11 10.32
C ILE A 107 -1.20 -25.28 9.05
N ALA A 108 -0.10 -24.56 8.87
CA ALA A 108 0.09 -23.61 7.78
C ALA A 108 1.00 -24.19 6.69
N GLY A 109 0.50 -25.16 5.92
CA GLY A 109 1.29 -25.83 4.87
C GLY A 109 1.85 -24.88 3.80
N GLN A 110 1.24 -23.70 3.62
CA GLN A 110 1.68 -22.69 2.66
C GLN A 110 3.08 -22.12 2.97
N THR A 111 3.58 -22.24 4.21
CA THR A 111 4.93 -21.77 4.55
C THR A 111 6.02 -22.74 4.08
N ALA A 112 5.67 -23.98 3.71
CA ALA A 112 6.67 -24.98 3.35
C ALA A 112 7.40 -24.57 2.07
N PRO A 113 8.72 -24.80 1.96
CA PRO A 113 9.49 -24.49 0.75
C PRO A 113 8.84 -25.05 -0.52
N GLY A 114 8.64 -24.19 -1.52
CA GLY A 114 7.99 -24.54 -2.79
C GLY A 114 6.46 -24.41 -2.79
N GLY A 115 5.82 -24.02 -1.68
CA GLY A 115 4.41 -23.62 -1.65
C GLY A 115 3.38 -24.77 -1.67
N ALA A 116 3.84 -26.03 -1.63
CA ALA A 116 2.99 -27.23 -1.75
C ALA A 116 2.78 -28.00 -0.42
N GLY A 117 3.23 -27.45 0.70
CA GLY A 117 3.24 -28.14 1.99
C GLY A 117 3.98 -29.48 2.01
N ILE A 118 3.55 -30.36 2.93
CA ILE A 118 4.05 -31.73 3.06
C ILE A 118 3.03 -32.76 2.58
N THR A 119 3.51 -33.97 2.25
CA THR A 119 2.67 -35.14 1.96
C THR A 119 2.87 -36.23 3.00
N LEU A 120 1.78 -36.65 3.64
CA LEU A 120 1.76 -37.75 4.59
C LEU A 120 1.51 -39.08 3.88
N LYS A 121 2.39 -40.05 4.09
CA LYS A 121 2.35 -41.40 3.49
C LYS A 121 2.17 -42.48 4.57
N ASN A 122 1.73 -43.67 4.16
CA ASN A 122 1.52 -44.91 4.94
C ASN A 122 0.35 -44.90 5.94
N TYR A 123 0.03 -43.78 6.57
CA TYR A 123 -1.05 -43.68 7.55
C TYR A 123 -1.83 -42.39 7.40
N LYS A 124 -2.99 -42.32 8.04
CA LYS A 124 -3.90 -41.18 7.90
C LYS A 124 -3.55 -40.02 8.81
N LEU A 125 -4.03 -38.85 8.43
CA LEU A 125 -4.17 -37.72 9.32
C LEU A 125 -5.55 -37.75 10.01
N GLY A 126 -5.59 -37.40 11.29
CA GLY A 126 -6.83 -37.28 12.03
C GLY A 126 -6.90 -36.06 12.92
N LEU A 127 -8.10 -35.48 13.01
CA LEU A 127 -8.43 -34.44 13.98
C LEU A 127 -8.90 -35.08 15.29
N GLY A 128 -7.98 -35.16 16.26
CA GLY A 128 -8.28 -35.65 17.61
C GLY A 128 -8.85 -34.56 18.52
N GLY A 129 -8.39 -33.33 18.33
CA GLY A 129 -8.92 -32.13 18.97
C GLY A 129 -10.00 -31.41 18.16
N GLU A 130 -10.39 -30.25 18.66
CA GLU A 130 -11.35 -29.31 18.06
C GLU A 130 -10.67 -27.94 17.84
N ASN A 131 -11.32 -27.05 17.10
CA ASN A 131 -10.81 -25.71 16.81
C ASN A 131 -9.47 -25.75 16.07
N CYS A 132 -9.43 -26.40 14.91
CA CYS A 132 -8.23 -26.49 14.09
C CYS A 132 -8.41 -25.78 12.75
N ILE A 133 -7.33 -25.17 12.27
CA ILE A 133 -7.19 -24.65 10.90
C ILE A 133 -6.14 -25.51 10.22
N VAL A 134 -6.47 -26.19 9.13
CA VAL A 134 -5.51 -27.03 8.39
C VAL A 134 -5.49 -26.62 6.93
N ARG A 135 -4.33 -26.13 6.46
CA ARG A 135 -4.20 -25.60 5.10
C ARG A 135 -3.00 -26.18 4.35
N PHE A 136 -3.14 -26.36 3.03
CA PHE A 136 -2.05 -26.68 2.10
C PHE A 136 -1.22 -27.92 2.44
N ILE A 137 -1.81 -28.98 2.99
CA ILE A 137 -1.11 -30.26 3.20
C ILE A 137 -1.81 -31.41 2.48
N SER A 138 -1.04 -32.48 2.23
CA SER A 138 -1.53 -33.70 1.60
C SER A 138 -1.58 -34.86 2.59
N SER A 139 -2.66 -35.67 2.53
CA SER A 139 -2.69 -36.99 3.16
C SER A 139 -2.99 -38.06 2.11
N ARG A 140 -1.99 -38.89 1.83
CA ARG A 140 -2.00 -39.88 0.76
C ARG A 140 -1.31 -41.16 1.24
N PRO A 141 -2.04 -42.06 1.94
CA PRO A 141 -1.44 -43.20 2.61
C PRO A 141 -0.70 -44.18 1.68
N GLY A 142 -1.12 -44.31 0.42
CA GLY A 142 -0.48 -45.28 -0.47
C GLY A 142 -0.91 -46.71 -0.25
N GLU A 143 -0.43 -47.58 -1.13
CA GLU A 143 -0.71 -49.01 -1.08
C GLU A 143 -0.02 -49.65 0.13
N ARG A 144 -0.76 -50.46 0.90
CA ARG A 144 -0.32 -51.03 2.20
C ARG A 144 -0.35 -52.55 2.25
N GLY A 145 -0.67 -53.22 1.14
CA GLY A 145 -0.69 -54.68 1.08
C GLY A 145 -1.93 -55.29 1.71
N THR A 146 -1.89 -56.60 1.99
CA THR A 146 -3.05 -57.41 2.38
C THR A 146 -3.63 -57.06 3.76
N ASN A 147 -4.96 -57.14 3.89
CA ASN A 147 -5.72 -56.93 5.14
C ASN A 147 -5.62 -55.52 5.75
N ALA A 148 -5.41 -54.49 4.93
CA ALA A 148 -5.38 -53.10 5.36
C ALA A 148 -6.49 -52.30 4.68
N ASP A 149 -7.55 -51.97 5.43
CA ASP A 149 -8.51 -50.93 5.07
C ASP A 149 -8.01 -49.63 5.69
N TYR A 150 -7.85 -48.57 4.89
CA TYR A 150 -7.30 -47.31 5.36
C TYR A 150 -7.92 -46.10 4.66
N ASP A 151 -8.08 -45.04 5.45
CA ASP A 151 -8.55 -43.75 5.01
C ASP A 151 -7.38 -42.81 4.74
N ALA A 152 -7.58 -41.77 3.92
CA ALA A 152 -6.63 -40.67 3.84
C ALA A 152 -6.81 -39.71 5.03
N TRP A 153 -8.05 -39.46 5.41
CA TRP A 153 -8.38 -38.62 6.55
C TRP A 153 -9.45 -39.28 7.42
N GLY A 154 -9.28 -39.26 8.75
CA GLY A 154 -10.31 -39.79 9.64
C GLY A 154 -10.13 -39.39 11.10
N GLY A 155 -11.22 -39.39 11.88
CA GLY A 155 -11.24 -38.86 13.24
C GLY A 155 -12.67 -38.75 13.78
N ALA A 156 -12.79 -38.56 15.10
CA ALA A 156 -14.08 -38.63 15.79
C ALA A 156 -14.51 -37.32 16.48
N ASN A 157 -13.63 -36.31 16.59
CA ASN A 157 -13.94 -35.03 17.26
C ASN A 157 -13.98 -33.90 16.23
N GLY A 158 -12.85 -33.26 15.91
CA GLY A 158 -12.69 -32.36 14.75
C GLY A 158 -13.69 -31.21 14.61
N ALA A 159 -14.46 -30.89 15.65
CA ALA A 159 -15.48 -29.87 15.62
C ALA A 159 -14.86 -28.46 15.54
N ASN A 160 -15.66 -27.48 15.12
CA ASN A 160 -15.27 -26.07 15.04
C ASN A 160 -13.99 -25.85 14.22
N SER A 161 -13.80 -26.62 13.15
CA SER A 161 -12.54 -26.65 12.41
C SER A 161 -12.74 -26.30 10.94
N ILE A 162 -11.67 -25.88 10.27
CA ILE A 162 -11.65 -25.65 8.83
C ILE A 162 -10.46 -26.35 8.19
N VAL A 163 -10.74 -27.04 7.09
CA VAL A 163 -9.75 -27.67 6.22
C VAL A 163 -9.86 -27.00 4.86
N ASP A 164 -8.80 -26.34 4.44
CA ASP A 164 -8.77 -25.48 3.25
C ASP A 164 -7.57 -25.84 2.39
N HIS A 165 -7.71 -25.89 1.06
CA HIS A 165 -6.60 -26.18 0.15
C HIS A 165 -5.81 -27.45 0.53
N CYS A 166 -6.48 -28.53 0.92
CA CYS A 166 -5.81 -29.79 1.23
C CYS A 166 -5.98 -30.81 0.10
N SER A 167 -5.09 -31.80 0.04
CA SER A 167 -5.12 -32.85 -0.98
C SER A 167 -5.20 -34.23 -0.35
N LEU A 168 -6.35 -34.88 -0.49
CA LEU A 168 -6.73 -36.07 0.26
C LEU A 168 -7.09 -37.16 -0.73
N GLY A 169 -6.28 -38.20 -0.77
CA GLY A 169 -6.44 -39.19 -1.82
C GLY A 169 -5.62 -40.43 -1.58
N TRP A 170 -5.62 -41.29 -2.59
CA TRP A 170 -4.81 -42.49 -2.64
C TRP A 170 -5.03 -43.44 -1.45
N ALA A 171 -6.23 -43.40 -0.87
CA ALA A 171 -6.71 -44.33 0.14
C ALA A 171 -7.61 -45.40 -0.50
N ASN A 172 -7.64 -46.59 0.09
CA ASN A 172 -8.45 -47.71 -0.42
C ASN A 172 -9.81 -47.88 0.26
N ASP A 173 -10.07 -47.21 1.39
CA ASP A 173 -11.42 -47.06 1.94
C ASP A 173 -11.94 -45.65 1.65
N GLU A 174 -11.93 -44.75 2.62
CA GLU A 174 -12.45 -43.38 2.46
C GLU A 174 -11.34 -42.34 2.26
N GLN A 175 -11.48 -41.46 1.27
CA GLN A 175 -10.59 -40.30 1.16
C GLN A 175 -10.86 -39.34 2.33
N TRP A 176 -12.13 -39.28 2.77
CA TRP A 176 -12.57 -38.57 3.96
C TRP A 176 -13.54 -39.40 4.80
N GLY A 177 -13.09 -39.86 5.97
CA GLY A 177 -13.83 -40.73 6.89
C GLY A 177 -14.07 -40.10 8.28
N LEU A 178 -14.88 -39.05 8.38
CA LEU A 178 -15.29 -38.47 9.67
C LEU A 178 -16.65 -39.00 10.14
N TYR A 179 -16.71 -39.47 11.39
CA TYR A 179 -17.88 -40.13 11.96
C TYR A 179 -18.40 -39.41 13.22
N SER A 180 -19.60 -38.85 13.10
CA SER A 180 -20.60 -38.63 14.16
C SER A 180 -20.37 -37.61 15.29
N LYS A 181 -19.22 -36.92 15.44
CA LYS A 181 -19.13 -35.73 16.33
C LYS A 181 -18.42 -34.50 15.75
N CYS A 182 -18.26 -34.44 14.43
CA CYS A 182 -17.74 -33.26 13.75
C CYS A 182 -18.90 -32.30 13.44
N ASP A 183 -19.11 -31.36 14.36
CA ASP A 183 -20.05 -30.25 14.22
C ASP A 183 -19.28 -28.96 13.86
N ASN A 184 -19.90 -28.04 13.12
CA ASN A 184 -19.28 -26.76 12.73
C ASN A 184 -17.93 -26.94 12.00
N LEU A 185 -17.92 -27.71 10.92
CA LEU A 185 -16.72 -28.04 10.15
C LEU A 185 -16.87 -27.52 8.73
N THR A 186 -15.83 -26.85 8.22
CA THR A 186 -15.73 -26.51 6.79
C THR A 186 -14.63 -27.30 6.11
N VAL A 187 -14.92 -27.85 4.94
CA VAL A 187 -13.91 -28.32 3.97
C VAL A 187 -14.07 -27.50 2.70
N GLN A 188 -13.04 -26.77 2.31
CA GLN A 188 -13.11 -25.91 1.13
C GLN A 188 -11.85 -25.97 0.26
N TYR A 189 -12.01 -25.65 -1.03
CA TYR A 189 -10.90 -25.58 -2.01
C TYR A 189 -9.96 -26.80 -1.97
N SER A 190 -10.47 -27.97 -1.59
CA SER A 190 -9.66 -29.17 -1.37
C SER A 190 -9.89 -30.20 -2.48
N VAL A 191 -8.86 -31.01 -2.75
CA VAL A 191 -8.92 -32.13 -3.68
C VAL A 191 -9.21 -33.41 -2.90
N ILE A 192 -10.29 -34.10 -3.27
CA ILE A 192 -10.74 -35.35 -2.68
C ILE A 192 -10.68 -36.47 -3.74
N GLY A 193 -9.54 -37.15 -3.78
CA GLY A 193 -9.18 -38.17 -4.75
C GLY A 193 -7.81 -37.92 -5.41
N PRO A 194 -7.42 -38.71 -6.42
CA PRO A 194 -8.07 -39.95 -6.84
C PRO A 194 -7.96 -41.04 -5.77
N SER A 195 -8.91 -41.97 -5.75
CA SER A 195 -8.87 -43.12 -4.83
C SER A 195 -7.99 -44.27 -5.34
N ASN A 196 -7.47 -45.08 -4.42
CA ASN A 196 -6.83 -46.37 -4.76
C ASN A 196 -7.91 -47.46 -4.91
N SER A 197 -8.69 -47.37 -6.00
CA SER A 197 -9.91 -48.13 -6.27
C SER A 197 -9.72 -49.66 -6.35
N PHE A 198 -8.54 -50.11 -6.78
CA PHE A 198 -8.18 -51.52 -6.85
C PHE A 198 -6.92 -51.81 -6.01
N SER A 199 -7.21 -52.18 -4.76
CA SER A 199 -6.25 -52.46 -3.69
C SER A 199 -6.63 -53.76 -2.97
N TYR A 200 -6.14 -53.97 -1.75
CA TYR A 200 -6.40 -55.12 -0.89
C TYR A 200 -7.53 -54.89 0.12
N HIS A 201 -8.43 -53.94 -0.16
CA HIS A 201 -9.55 -53.64 0.70
C HIS A 201 -10.45 -54.88 0.89
N SER A 202 -10.93 -55.10 2.13
CA SER A 202 -11.66 -56.29 2.55
C SER A 202 -12.94 -56.57 1.74
N LYS A 203 -13.54 -55.52 1.18
CA LYS A 203 -14.76 -55.57 0.35
C LYS A 203 -14.50 -55.65 -1.16
N GLY A 204 -13.25 -55.86 -1.59
CA GLY A 204 -12.86 -55.89 -3.00
C GLY A 204 -12.63 -54.49 -3.57
N ILE A 205 -13.16 -54.19 -4.75
CA ILE A 205 -13.00 -52.87 -5.38
C ILE A 205 -13.69 -51.81 -4.53
N HIS A 206 -12.88 -50.88 -4.06
CA HIS A 206 -13.24 -49.89 -3.06
C HIS A 206 -12.33 -48.69 -3.18
N GLY A 207 -12.85 -47.50 -2.91
CA GLY A 207 -12.20 -46.24 -3.17
C GLY A 207 -13.25 -45.15 -3.16
N PHE A 208 -13.64 -44.74 -1.96
CA PHE A 208 -14.78 -43.88 -1.74
C PHE A 208 -14.35 -42.48 -1.33
N GLY A 209 -15.12 -41.48 -1.77
CA GLY A 209 -14.80 -40.07 -1.55
C GLY A 209 -15.01 -39.66 -0.09
N ILE A 210 -16.26 -39.32 0.25
CA ILE A 210 -16.60 -38.54 1.43
C ILE A 210 -17.68 -39.26 2.26
N MET A 211 -17.43 -39.37 3.56
CA MET A 211 -18.46 -39.51 4.58
C MET A 211 -18.76 -38.13 5.18
N LEU A 212 -20.00 -37.65 5.02
CA LEU A 212 -20.38 -36.32 5.49
C LEU A 212 -20.47 -36.28 7.03
N GLY A 213 -20.00 -35.18 7.63
CA GLY A 213 -20.06 -34.91 9.07
C GLY A 213 -21.48 -34.74 9.62
N ARG A 214 -21.62 -34.29 10.87
CA ARG A 214 -22.90 -34.37 11.59
C ARG A 214 -23.75 -33.10 11.51
N ALA A 215 -23.31 -31.97 12.04
CA ALA A 215 -24.13 -30.76 12.08
C ALA A 215 -23.37 -29.51 11.66
N ASN A 216 -24.04 -28.60 10.93
CA ASN A 216 -23.47 -27.34 10.47
C ASN A 216 -22.15 -27.56 9.72
N VAL A 217 -22.11 -28.56 8.85
CA VAL A 217 -20.92 -28.89 8.07
C VAL A 217 -21.03 -28.28 6.67
N THR A 218 -19.96 -27.69 6.19
CA THR A 218 -19.91 -27.02 4.89
C THR A 218 -18.83 -27.65 4.02
N TRP A 219 -19.22 -28.02 2.81
CA TRP A 219 -18.33 -28.47 1.73
C TRP A 219 -18.48 -27.50 0.58
N ASP A 220 -17.49 -26.65 0.37
CA ASP A 220 -17.58 -25.55 -0.59
C ASP A 220 -16.36 -25.49 -1.52
N HIS A 221 -16.57 -25.35 -2.84
CA HIS A 221 -15.48 -25.25 -3.82
C HIS A 221 -14.46 -26.42 -3.81
N ASN A 222 -14.89 -27.66 -3.54
CA ASN A 222 -13.97 -28.81 -3.57
C ASN A 222 -13.95 -29.53 -4.93
N LEU A 223 -12.79 -30.07 -5.30
CA LEU A 223 -12.63 -30.98 -6.43
C LEU A 223 -12.70 -32.43 -5.95
N ILE A 224 -13.79 -33.11 -6.26
CA ILE A 224 -14.06 -34.50 -5.83
C ILE A 224 -13.95 -35.40 -7.05
N VAL A 225 -12.88 -36.19 -7.13
CA VAL A 225 -12.42 -36.71 -8.42
C VAL A 225 -11.96 -38.16 -8.35
N HIS A 226 -12.32 -38.95 -9.36
CA HIS A 226 -11.87 -40.34 -9.53
C HIS A 226 -12.09 -41.23 -8.29
N ASN A 227 -13.28 -41.12 -7.71
CA ASN A 227 -13.76 -41.99 -6.63
C ASN A 227 -14.82 -42.95 -7.17
N VAL A 228 -14.76 -44.23 -6.80
CA VAL A 228 -15.73 -45.24 -7.24
C VAL A 228 -17.16 -44.83 -6.86
N SER A 229 -17.34 -44.29 -5.65
CA SER A 229 -18.61 -43.81 -5.13
C SER A 229 -18.45 -42.89 -3.90
N ARG A 230 -19.56 -42.51 -3.27
CA ARG A 230 -19.68 -41.66 -2.07
C ARG A 230 -19.10 -40.27 -2.33
N ASN A 231 -19.68 -39.57 -3.29
CA ASN A 231 -19.35 -38.18 -3.61
C ASN A 231 -20.55 -37.26 -3.30
N TYR A 232 -21.17 -37.33 -2.13
CA TYR A 232 -20.75 -37.89 -0.84
C TYR A 232 -21.70 -38.98 -0.30
N ARG A 233 -21.34 -39.71 0.75
CA ARG A 233 -22.31 -40.51 1.52
C ARG A 233 -22.63 -39.86 2.85
N GLY A 234 -23.89 -39.49 3.07
CA GLY A 234 -24.30 -38.90 4.34
C GLY A 234 -24.67 -39.93 5.40
N LYS A 235 -24.34 -39.58 6.64
CA LYS A 235 -24.72 -40.31 7.86
C LYS A 235 -25.18 -39.35 8.96
N VAL A 236 -25.75 -38.21 8.55
CA VAL A 236 -26.22 -37.16 9.45
C VAL A 236 -27.50 -37.64 10.14
N THR A 237 -27.53 -37.58 11.46
CA THR A 237 -28.74 -37.82 12.24
C THR A 237 -29.46 -36.50 12.51
N ASP A 238 -30.76 -36.59 12.80
CA ASP A 238 -31.63 -35.49 13.23
C ASP A 238 -32.04 -34.51 12.12
N GLN A 239 -32.14 -33.20 12.40
CA GLN A 239 -32.56 -32.16 11.45
C GLN A 239 -31.45 -31.13 11.18
N ASN A 240 -30.20 -31.54 11.42
CA ASN A 240 -29.06 -30.65 11.26
C ASN A 240 -28.82 -30.32 9.78
N ALA A 241 -28.46 -29.06 9.52
CA ALA A 241 -28.15 -28.55 8.19
C ALA A 241 -26.72 -28.89 7.78
N SER A 242 -26.51 -29.01 6.48
CA SER A 242 -25.21 -29.12 5.84
C SER A 242 -25.20 -28.37 4.53
N ASP A 243 -24.10 -27.71 4.22
CA ASP A 243 -23.85 -27.14 2.90
C ASP A 243 -22.99 -28.11 2.10
N PHE A 244 -23.43 -28.37 0.87
CA PHE A 244 -22.65 -29.01 -0.17
C PHE A 244 -22.78 -28.13 -1.42
N THR A 245 -21.96 -27.08 -1.46
CA THR A 245 -22.10 -25.94 -2.38
C THR A 245 -20.92 -25.79 -3.30
N ASN A 246 -21.14 -25.33 -4.54
CA ASN A 246 -20.05 -24.93 -5.45
C ASN A 246 -18.97 -26.00 -5.72
N ASN A 247 -19.25 -27.29 -5.49
CA ASN A 247 -18.25 -28.35 -5.67
C ASN A 247 -18.24 -28.88 -7.10
N VAL A 248 -17.10 -29.44 -7.51
CA VAL A 248 -16.97 -30.20 -8.76
C VAL A 248 -16.82 -31.68 -8.45
N ILE A 249 -17.70 -32.51 -9.01
CA ILE A 249 -17.60 -33.98 -8.93
C ILE A 249 -17.27 -34.52 -10.32
N TYR A 250 -16.12 -35.18 -10.45
CA TYR A 250 -15.63 -35.69 -11.73
C TYR A 250 -15.35 -37.19 -11.72
N ASN A 251 -15.82 -37.87 -12.78
CA ASN A 251 -15.42 -39.23 -13.16
C ASN A 251 -15.59 -40.30 -12.06
N TRP A 252 -16.78 -40.35 -11.45
CA TRP A 252 -17.12 -41.41 -10.50
C TRP A 252 -17.38 -42.75 -11.19
N GLY A 253 -17.43 -43.86 -10.44
CA GLY A 253 -17.75 -45.19 -10.97
C GLY A 253 -19.25 -45.41 -11.21
N TYR A 254 -20.01 -45.66 -10.14
CA TYR A 254 -21.42 -46.09 -10.26
C TYR A 254 -22.44 -45.23 -9.52
N GLN A 255 -22.02 -44.38 -8.58
CA GLN A 255 -22.94 -43.58 -7.77
C GLN A 255 -22.24 -42.37 -7.17
N THR A 256 -22.90 -41.21 -7.23
CA THR A 256 -22.47 -39.94 -6.62
C THR A 256 -22.89 -39.86 -5.15
N ALA A 257 -23.91 -39.09 -4.81
CA ALA A 257 -24.34 -38.81 -3.46
C ALA A 257 -25.55 -39.66 -3.01
N TYR A 258 -25.53 -40.15 -1.77
CA TYR A 258 -26.61 -40.92 -1.17
C TYR A 258 -26.45 -41.05 0.35
N GLY A 259 -27.41 -41.69 1.03
CA GLY A 259 -27.29 -42.04 2.44
C GLY A 259 -28.40 -41.44 3.30
N THR A 260 -28.22 -41.49 4.62
CA THR A 260 -29.14 -40.89 5.58
C THR A 260 -28.60 -39.50 5.90
N ILE A 261 -29.29 -38.50 5.37
CA ILE A 261 -28.97 -37.09 5.53
C ILE A 261 -30.24 -36.43 6.08
N ALA A 262 -30.06 -35.52 7.01
CA ALA A 262 -31.12 -34.69 7.54
C ALA A 262 -31.45 -33.58 6.53
N HIS A 263 -30.90 -32.38 6.72
CA HIS A 263 -31.10 -31.26 5.81
C HIS A 263 -29.81 -30.97 5.06
N VAL A 264 -29.89 -30.80 3.75
CA VAL A 264 -28.74 -30.41 2.91
C VAL A 264 -29.11 -29.30 1.94
N ASN A 265 -28.25 -28.28 1.88
CA ASN A 265 -28.16 -27.32 0.79
C ASN A 265 -27.22 -27.90 -0.26
N TYR A 266 -27.79 -28.45 -1.33
CA TYR A 266 -27.02 -29.00 -2.44
C TYR A 266 -27.14 -28.04 -3.62
N ALA A 267 -26.22 -27.08 -3.74
CA ALA A 267 -26.39 -25.96 -4.67
C ALA A 267 -25.10 -25.53 -5.38
N GLY A 268 -25.21 -25.01 -6.60
CA GLY A 268 -24.05 -24.52 -7.37
C GLY A 268 -23.03 -25.60 -7.79
N ASN A 269 -23.33 -26.90 -7.64
CA ASN A 269 -22.37 -27.96 -7.95
C ASN A 269 -22.35 -28.32 -9.44
N THR A 270 -21.17 -28.68 -9.95
CA THR A 270 -21.01 -29.30 -11.28
C THR A 270 -20.64 -30.77 -11.17
N LEU A 271 -21.45 -31.65 -11.77
CA LEU A 271 -21.10 -33.06 -11.95
C LEU A 271 -20.69 -33.30 -13.40
N LYS A 272 -19.45 -33.72 -13.64
CA LYS A 272 -18.94 -34.03 -14.98
C LYS A 272 -18.71 -35.53 -15.13
N LEU A 273 -19.39 -36.13 -16.11
CA LEU A 273 -19.20 -37.54 -16.45
C LEU A 273 -17.79 -37.72 -17.06
N GLY A 274 -17.07 -38.74 -16.61
CA GLY A 274 -15.77 -39.09 -17.18
C GLY A 274 -15.73 -40.49 -17.81
N PRO A 275 -14.55 -40.92 -18.29
CA PRO A 275 -14.38 -42.23 -18.93
C PRO A 275 -14.85 -43.42 -18.09
N SER A 276 -14.62 -43.38 -16.77
CA SER A 276 -14.98 -44.41 -15.79
C SER A 276 -16.44 -44.37 -15.34
N THR A 277 -17.16 -43.27 -15.62
CA THR A 277 -18.57 -43.14 -15.23
C THR A 277 -19.48 -44.09 -16.00
N ASN A 278 -20.10 -44.99 -15.24
CA ASN A 278 -20.97 -46.06 -15.75
C ASN A 278 -22.16 -46.32 -14.80
N GLY A 279 -22.84 -45.24 -14.39
CA GLY A 279 -24.04 -45.28 -13.54
C GLY A 279 -24.21 -44.04 -12.66
N GLY A 280 -25.33 -43.95 -11.96
CA GLY A 280 -25.56 -42.95 -10.91
C GLY A 280 -25.54 -41.50 -11.39
N THR A 281 -26.11 -41.22 -12.57
CA THR A 281 -26.17 -39.88 -13.16
C THR A 281 -27.30 -39.04 -12.58
N HIS A 282 -27.26 -38.83 -11.27
CA HIS A 282 -28.17 -37.98 -10.50
C HIS A 282 -27.34 -37.21 -9.47
N TYR A 283 -27.84 -36.06 -8.99
CA TYR A 283 -27.17 -35.29 -7.94
C TYR A 283 -27.12 -36.09 -6.64
N ILE A 284 -28.28 -36.54 -6.18
CA ILE A 284 -28.45 -37.29 -4.93
C ILE A 284 -29.49 -38.39 -5.10
N GLN A 285 -29.23 -39.56 -4.51
CA GLN A 285 -30.27 -40.55 -4.21
C GLN A 285 -30.81 -40.34 -2.79
N VAL A 286 -32.05 -39.87 -2.72
CA VAL A 286 -32.79 -39.60 -1.47
C VAL A 286 -33.17 -40.92 -0.81
N SER A 287 -32.82 -41.07 0.47
CA SER A 287 -33.17 -42.25 1.27
C SER A 287 -34.60 -42.19 1.82
N ASN A 288 -35.09 -43.31 2.35
CA ASN A 288 -36.45 -43.42 2.91
C ASN A 288 -36.61 -42.75 4.28
N ASP A 289 -35.65 -41.90 4.70
CA ASP A 289 -35.74 -41.17 5.97
C ASP A 289 -36.61 -39.93 5.80
N ASP A 290 -37.72 -39.85 6.53
CA ASP A 290 -38.67 -38.73 6.47
C ASP A 290 -38.06 -37.37 6.84
N LYS A 291 -36.94 -37.37 7.60
CA LYS A 291 -36.18 -36.17 7.93
C LYS A 291 -35.33 -35.65 6.78
N PHE A 292 -35.11 -36.45 5.73
CA PHE A 292 -34.30 -36.03 4.59
C PHE A 292 -35.01 -34.94 3.80
N LYS A 293 -34.48 -33.72 3.86
CA LYS A 293 -34.85 -32.58 3.03
C LYS A 293 -33.67 -32.01 2.26
N VAL A 294 -33.94 -31.48 1.08
CA VAL A 294 -32.94 -30.91 0.17
C VAL A 294 -33.40 -29.54 -0.30
N PHE A 295 -32.55 -28.54 -0.12
CA PHE A 295 -32.57 -27.31 -0.88
C PHE A 295 -31.66 -27.50 -2.09
N LEU A 296 -32.22 -27.40 -3.29
CA LEU A 296 -31.56 -27.79 -4.54
C LEU A 296 -31.65 -26.64 -5.55
N GLU A 297 -30.53 -25.99 -5.84
CA GLU A 297 -30.50 -24.81 -6.70
C GLU A 297 -29.20 -24.71 -7.51
N GLY A 298 -29.27 -24.24 -8.75
CA GLY A 298 -28.08 -23.82 -9.50
C GLY A 298 -27.07 -24.93 -9.87
N ASN A 299 -27.41 -26.21 -9.77
CA ASN A 299 -26.49 -27.31 -10.09
C ASN A 299 -26.52 -27.66 -11.59
N ARG A 300 -25.44 -28.26 -12.13
CA ARG A 300 -25.45 -28.77 -13.51
C ARG A 300 -24.77 -30.12 -13.65
N ILE A 301 -25.17 -30.88 -14.68
CA ILE A 301 -24.49 -32.12 -15.08
C ILE A 301 -23.95 -31.96 -16.51
N LEU A 302 -22.67 -32.28 -16.71
CA LEU A 302 -22.00 -32.35 -18.00
C LEU A 302 -21.82 -33.80 -18.43
N ASN A 303 -22.17 -34.12 -19.69
CA ASN A 303 -21.86 -35.40 -20.30
C ASN A 303 -20.36 -35.52 -20.61
N LYS A 304 -19.93 -36.70 -21.09
CA LYS A 304 -18.51 -36.98 -21.41
C LYS A 304 -17.97 -36.13 -22.56
N ASP A 305 -18.84 -35.56 -23.38
CA ASP A 305 -18.54 -34.65 -24.48
C ASP A 305 -18.72 -33.17 -24.10
N ASP A 306 -18.79 -32.88 -22.80
CA ASP A 306 -19.05 -31.56 -22.20
C ASP A 306 -20.42 -30.95 -22.53
N SER A 307 -21.31 -31.66 -23.25
CA SER A 307 -22.68 -31.21 -23.44
C SER A 307 -23.44 -31.20 -22.11
N VAL A 308 -24.25 -30.16 -21.90
CA VAL A 308 -25.08 -30.04 -20.69
C VAL A 308 -26.17 -31.11 -20.73
N ARG A 309 -26.14 -32.04 -19.77
CA ARG A 309 -27.14 -33.09 -19.57
C ARG A 309 -28.36 -32.56 -18.82
N ASN A 310 -28.12 -31.75 -17.79
CA ASN A 310 -29.13 -31.07 -16.99
C ASN A 310 -28.62 -29.66 -16.69
N GLY A 311 -29.44 -28.65 -17.00
CA GLY A 311 -29.12 -27.26 -16.73
C GLY A 311 -29.52 -26.84 -15.32
N GLU A 312 -29.01 -25.68 -14.91
CA GLU A 312 -29.18 -25.09 -13.58
C GLU A 312 -30.65 -24.85 -13.19
N ASN A 313 -31.53 -24.64 -14.18
CA ASN A 313 -32.97 -24.43 -13.97
C ASN A 313 -33.80 -25.72 -13.91
N ALA A 314 -33.20 -26.90 -14.06
CA ALA A 314 -33.92 -28.18 -14.19
C ALA A 314 -33.51 -29.22 -13.14
N ASN A 315 -32.97 -28.78 -12.00
CA ASN A 315 -32.26 -29.63 -11.05
C ASN A 315 -33.04 -30.85 -10.53
N TRP A 316 -34.33 -30.69 -10.22
CA TRP A 316 -35.16 -31.76 -9.66
C TRP A 316 -35.34 -32.98 -10.59
N SER A 317 -35.16 -32.81 -11.91
CA SER A 317 -35.21 -33.93 -12.87
C SER A 317 -34.02 -34.89 -12.74
N ALA A 318 -32.95 -34.48 -12.06
CA ALA A 318 -31.75 -35.29 -11.82
C ALA A 318 -31.62 -35.72 -10.35
N ILE A 319 -32.73 -35.84 -9.62
CA ILE A 319 -32.80 -36.48 -8.30
C ILE A 319 -33.35 -37.89 -8.42
N SER A 320 -32.78 -38.83 -7.66
CA SER A 320 -33.29 -40.20 -7.54
C SER A 320 -33.97 -40.40 -6.18
N PHE A 321 -35.17 -40.96 -6.16
CA PHE A 321 -35.91 -41.25 -4.93
C PHE A 321 -35.95 -42.75 -4.67
N LYS A 322 -35.67 -43.16 -3.42
CA LYS A 322 -36.04 -44.50 -2.96
C LYS A 322 -37.54 -44.58 -2.65
N THR A 323 -38.07 -45.80 -2.55
CA THR A 323 -39.50 -46.09 -2.37
C THR A 323 -40.11 -45.30 -1.21
N GLY A 324 -41.18 -44.55 -1.49
CA GLY A 324 -41.91 -43.75 -0.49
C GLY A 324 -41.51 -42.27 -0.46
N LYS A 325 -40.50 -41.85 -1.23
CA LYS A 325 -40.09 -40.45 -1.38
C LYS A 325 -40.47 -39.86 -2.74
N SER A 326 -40.59 -38.54 -2.75
CA SER A 326 -40.87 -37.70 -3.92
C SER A 326 -40.32 -36.30 -3.72
N GLU A 327 -40.33 -35.48 -4.77
CA GLU A 327 -40.00 -34.05 -4.68
C GLU A 327 -40.84 -33.36 -3.59
N ALA A 328 -42.17 -33.52 -3.61
CA ALA A 328 -43.07 -32.91 -2.64
C ALA A 328 -42.74 -33.24 -1.17
N THR A 329 -42.19 -34.44 -0.91
CA THR A 329 -41.81 -34.87 0.44
C THR A 329 -40.38 -34.47 0.84
N THR A 330 -39.55 -34.01 -0.10
CA THR A 330 -38.11 -33.82 0.10
C THR A 330 -37.69 -32.36 -0.08
N ARG A 331 -38.38 -31.61 -0.93
CA ARG A 331 -38.03 -30.24 -1.29
C ARG A 331 -38.13 -29.28 -0.12
N SER A 332 -37.16 -28.38 -0.05
CA SER A 332 -37.22 -27.09 0.63
C SER A 332 -37.09 -25.98 -0.41
N ASP A 333 -37.89 -24.93 -0.30
CA ASP A 333 -37.85 -23.75 -1.17
C ASP A 333 -36.89 -22.66 -0.66
N SER A 334 -36.35 -22.83 0.54
CA SER A 334 -35.33 -21.97 1.13
C SER A 334 -34.15 -22.81 1.59
N HIS A 335 -32.97 -22.19 1.68
CA HIS A 335 -31.81 -22.83 2.27
C HIS A 335 -32.04 -23.15 3.75
N PHE A 336 -31.33 -24.16 4.23
CA PHE A 336 -31.25 -24.50 5.64
C PHE A 336 -30.13 -23.69 6.28
N PRO A 337 -30.39 -22.96 7.37
CA PRO A 337 -29.34 -22.20 8.04
C PRO A 337 -28.23 -23.11 8.55
N VAL A 338 -26.97 -22.74 8.27
CA VAL A 338 -25.80 -23.34 8.91
C VAL A 338 -25.34 -22.33 9.96
N MET A 339 -25.64 -22.64 11.22
CA MET A 339 -25.46 -21.67 12.30
C MET A 339 -24.08 -21.79 12.93
N SER A 340 -23.35 -20.67 13.02
CA SER A 340 -22.11 -20.56 13.79
C SER A 340 -22.14 -19.26 14.59
N ASN A 341 -21.91 -19.35 15.90
CA ASN A 341 -22.00 -18.21 16.84
C ASN A 341 -23.31 -17.39 16.74
N GLY A 342 -24.43 -18.06 16.48
CA GLY A 342 -25.75 -17.42 16.39
C GLY A 342 -26.03 -16.70 15.06
N VAL A 343 -25.09 -16.75 14.12
CA VAL A 343 -25.22 -16.18 12.77
C VAL A 343 -25.41 -17.31 11.76
N ASP A 344 -26.26 -17.11 10.77
CA ASP A 344 -26.36 -18.00 9.61
C ASP A 344 -25.16 -17.73 8.70
N VAL A 345 -24.23 -18.68 8.67
CA VAL A 345 -23.00 -18.65 7.89
C VAL A 345 -23.05 -19.61 6.70
N SER A 346 -24.25 -20.03 6.30
CA SER A 346 -24.43 -20.96 5.18
C SER A 346 -23.78 -20.43 3.90
N ALA A 347 -22.99 -21.27 3.25
CA ALA A 347 -22.40 -20.98 1.94
C ALA A 347 -23.48 -20.90 0.84
N ALA A 348 -24.70 -21.38 1.09
CA ALA A 348 -25.84 -21.22 0.19
C ALA A 348 -26.29 -19.74 0.05
N LEU A 349 -25.85 -18.85 0.96
CA LEU A 349 -26.12 -17.41 0.87
C LEU A 349 -25.24 -16.68 -0.15
N THR A 350 -24.12 -17.29 -0.55
CA THR A 350 -23.11 -16.70 -1.44
C THR A 350 -22.85 -17.62 -2.64
N LEU A 351 -23.90 -18.20 -3.20
CA LEU A 351 -23.79 -19.12 -4.33
C LEU A 351 -23.26 -18.42 -5.58
N GLU A 352 -22.40 -19.14 -6.29
CA GLU A 352 -22.00 -18.80 -7.65
C GLU A 352 -22.86 -19.57 -8.66
N SER A 353 -22.76 -19.21 -9.94
CA SER A 353 -23.24 -20.12 -10.98
C SER A 353 -22.38 -21.39 -10.94
N ALA A 354 -22.96 -22.56 -11.25
CA ALA A 354 -22.16 -23.79 -11.30
C ALA A 354 -21.07 -23.74 -12.38
N ALA A 355 -21.20 -22.83 -13.36
CA ALA A 355 -20.16 -22.54 -14.34
C ALA A 355 -18.94 -21.83 -13.75
N ASP A 356 -19.16 -20.79 -12.95
CA ASP A 356 -18.09 -20.02 -12.33
C ASP A 356 -17.40 -20.84 -11.23
N ALA A 357 -18.20 -21.49 -10.37
CA ALA A 357 -17.70 -22.40 -9.36
C ALA A 357 -16.83 -23.51 -9.98
N TYR A 358 -17.23 -24.06 -11.14
CA TYR A 358 -16.42 -25.06 -11.83
C TYR A 358 -15.03 -24.55 -12.23
N ASN A 359 -14.94 -23.31 -12.71
CA ASN A 359 -13.64 -22.71 -13.05
C ASN A 359 -12.84 -22.44 -11.79
N HIS A 360 -13.44 -21.81 -10.77
CA HIS A 360 -12.76 -21.53 -9.50
C HIS A 360 -12.21 -22.80 -8.84
N VAL A 361 -12.98 -23.89 -8.81
CA VAL A 361 -12.51 -25.17 -8.24
C VAL A 361 -11.31 -25.72 -9.00
N ILE A 362 -11.33 -25.72 -10.34
CA ILE A 362 -10.20 -26.23 -11.11
C ILE A 362 -8.98 -25.32 -10.96
N ASP A 363 -9.20 -24.01 -10.90
CA ASP A 363 -8.14 -23.01 -10.90
C ASP A 363 -7.52 -22.79 -9.52
N HIS A 364 -8.24 -23.12 -8.43
CA HIS A 364 -7.79 -22.85 -7.06
C HIS A 364 -7.69 -24.08 -6.14
N ALA A 365 -8.51 -25.13 -6.29
CA ALA A 365 -8.49 -26.24 -5.34
C ALA A 365 -7.21 -27.09 -5.37
N GLY A 366 -6.72 -27.48 -4.18
CA GLY A 366 -5.56 -28.36 -3.99
C GLY A 366 -4.49 -27.78 -3.07
N ASN A 367 -3.41 -28.52 -2.84
CA ASN A 367 -2.43 -28.21 -1.80
C ASN A 367 -1.28 -27.28 -2.20
N GLY A 368 -1.49 -26.38 -3.17
CA GLY A 368 -0.50 -25.40 -3.62
C GLY A 368 -1.03 -23.98 -3.55
N ILE A 369 -0.19 -23.02 -3.15
CA ILE A 369 -0.54 -21.58 -3.09
C ILE A 369 -0.82 -20.95 -4.45
N THR A 370 -0.40 -21.64 -5.51
CA THR A 370 -0.69 -21.32 -6.91
C THR A 370 -0.94 -22.62 -7.68
N SER A 371 -1.54 -22.52 -8.88
CA SER A 371 -1.83 -23.70 -9.69
C SER A 371 -0.59 -24.52 -10.08
N ASP A 372 0.57 -23.87 -10.27
CA ASP A 372 1.84 -24.47 -10.66
C ASP A 372 2.66 -25.00 -9.47
N THR A 373 2.36 -24.56 -8.24
CA THR A 373 2.99 -25.09 -7.02
C THR A 373 2.25 -26.30 -6.44
N ARG A 374 1.05 -26.63 -6.93
CA ARG A 374 0.35 -27.87 -6.54
C ARG A 374 1.20 -29.12 -6.76
N THR A 375 0.92 -30.16 -5.99
CA THR A 375 1.50 -31.48 -6.25
C THR A 375 1.13 -31.98 -7.65
N ALA A 376 2.00 -32.79 -8.25
CA ALA A 376 1.80 -33.29 -9.62
C ALA A 376 0.44 -33.97 -9.82
N ILE A 377 -0.06 -34.68 -8.79
CA ILE A 377 -1.37 -35.31 -8.84
C ILE A 377 -2.53 -34.31 -8.85
N ASP A 378 -2.44 -33.21 -8.09
CA ASP A 378 -3.48 -32.19 -8.03
C ASP A 378 -3.55 -31.43 -9.36
N GLN A 379 -2.39 -31.14 -9.96
CA GLN A 379 -2.31 -30.61 -11.32
C GLN A 379 -2.93 -31.57 -12.34
N GLN A 380 -2.61 -32.86 -12.24
CA GLN A 380 -3.13 -33.89 -13.12
C GLN A 380 -4.66 -33.98 -13.04
N VAL A 381 -5.25 -34.07 -11.84
CA VAL A 381 -6.70 -34.22 -11.73
C VAL A 381 -7.47 -32.96 -12.11
N ALA A 382 -6.90 -31.77 -11.88
CA ALA A 382 -7.46 -30.52 -12.38
C ALA A 382 -7.47 -30.51 -13.91
N TYR A 383 -6.35 -30.90 -14.54
CA TYR A 383 -6.24 -31.03 -16.00
C TYR A 383 -7.22 -32.07 -16.57
N GLU A 384 -7.31 -33.24 -15.97
CA GLU A 384 -8.20 -34.32 -16.38
C GLU A 384 -9.68 -33.91 -16.26
N THR A 385 -10.03 -33.19 -15.19
CA THR A 385 -11.36 -32.63 -14.99
C THR A 385 -11.70 -31.60 -16.06
N ARG A 386 -10.76 -30.70 -16.37
CA ARG A 386 -10.93 -29.68 -17.42
C ARG A 386 -11.13 -30.33 -18.79
N THR A 387 -10.32 -31.34 -19.11
CA THR A 387 -10.29 -31.98 -20.44
C THR A 387 -11.25 -33.16 -20.62
N GLY A 388 -11.91 -33.63 -19.56
CA GLY A 388 -12.76 -34.83 -19.64
C GLY A 388 -11.97 -36.12 -19.84
N THR A 389 -10.71 -36.16 -19.37
CA THR A 389 -9.81 -37.32 -19.47
C THR A 389 -9.56 -37.98 -18.10
N GLY A 390 -8.65 -38.95 -17.99
CA GLY A 390 -8.38 -39.65 -16.73
C GLY A 390 -9.35 -40.79 -16.42
N TYR A 391 -9.00 -41.60 -15.40
CA TYR A 391 -9.67 -42.84 -15.05
C TYR A 391 -9.64 -43.07 -13.54
N LEU A 392 -10.55 -43.91 -13.04
CA LEU A 392 -10.34 -44.54 -11.73
C LEU A 392 -9.04 -45.35 -11.76
N THR A 393 -8.32 -45.37 -10.64
CA THR A 393 -6.97 -45.95 -10.54
C THR A 393 -6.87 -46.98 -9.43
N GLY A 394 -5.95 -47.93 -9.53
CA GLY A 394 -5.62 -48.84 -8.44
C GLY A 394 -4.21 -49.40 -8.55
N ALA A 395 -3.56 -49.59 -7.40
CA ALA A 395 -2.16 -49.98 -7.33
C ALA A 395 -1.91 -51.45 -7.67
N ARG A 396 -2.90 -52.34 -7.45
CA ARG A 396 -2.73 -53.76 -7.77
C ARG A 396 -2.75 -54.02 -9.29
N PRO A 397 -1.94 -54.96 -9.80
CA PRO A 397 -1.94 -55.29 -11.23
C PRO A 397 -3.19 -56.11 -11.60
N TYR A 398 -3.70 -55.90 -12.81
CA TYR A 398 -4.91 -56.58 -13.32
C TYR A 398 -4.81 -58.11 -13.27
N SER A 399 -3.60 -58.66 -13.46
CA SER A 399 -3.33 -60.10 -13.41
C SER A 399 -3.66 -60.76 -12.07
N GLU A 400 -3.72 -59.99 -10.98
CA GLU A 400 -4.08 -60.48 -9.64
C GLU A 400 -5.57 -60.38 -9.30
N ALA A 401 -6.38 -59.82 -10.20
CA ALA A 401 -7.82 -59.75 -10.01
C ALA A 401 -8.48 -61.12 -10.23
N ASN A 402 -9.44 -61.47 -9.37
CA ASN A 402 -10.36 -62.58 -9.65
C ASN A 402 -11.41 -62.18 -10.71
N ASP A 403 -12.19 -63.13 -11.22
CA ASP A 403 -13.12 -62.87 -12.34
C ASP A 403 -14.18 -61.80 -12.03
N SER A 404 -14.68 -61.76 -10.80
CA SER A 404 -15.65 -60.73 -10.36
C SER A 404 -15.01 -59.34 -10.29
N GLN A 405 -13.77 -59.27 -9.82
CA GLN A 405 -12.98 -58.03 -9.81
C GLN A 405 -12.67 -57.57 -11.24
N LYS A 406 -12.25 -58.46 -12.13
CA LYS A 406 -12.00 -58.15 -13.56
C LYS A 406 -13.24 -57.55 -14.22
N ALA A 407 -14.40 -58.19 -14.04
CA ALA A 407 -15.66 -57.67 -14.57
C ALA A 407 -15.96 -56.23 -14.08
N THR A 408 -15.63 -55.94 -12.82
CA THR A 408 -15.85 -54.61 -12.22
C THR A 408 -14.79 -53.60 -12.68
N ILE A 409 -13.52 -54.00 -12.80
CA ILE A 409 -12.43 -53.20 -13.36
C ILE A 409 -12.78 -52.79 -14.80
N ASP A 410 -13.18 -53.74 -15.64
CA ASP A 410 -13.52 -53.50 -17.03
C ASP A 410 -14.75 -52.58 -17.14
N LYS A 411 -15.76 -52.81 -16.29
CA LYS A 411 -16.99 -52.01 -16.25
C LYS A 411 -16.73 -50.52 -15.96
N TYR A 412 -15.83 -50.22 -15.03
CA TYR A 412 -15.52 -48.84 -14.63
C TYR A 412 -14.17 -48.34 -15.19
N LYS A 413 -13.56 -49.10 -16.09
CA LYS A 413 -12.28 -48.78 -16.74
C LYS A 413 -11.19 -48.39 -15.72
N ILE A 414 -11.05 -49.18 -14.65
CA ILE A 414 -10.06 -48.90 -13.61
C ILE A 414 -8.65 -49.20 -14.17
N GLN A 415 -7.78 -48.20 -14.15
CA GLN A 415 -6.36 -48.39 -14.49
C GLN A 415 -5.65 -49.08 -13.33
N CYS A 416 -5.18 -50.30 -13.58
CA CYS A 416 -4.50 -51.15 -12.61
C CYS A 416 -2.97 -50.99 -12.68
N GLY A 417 -2.26 -51.31 -11.60
CA GLY A 417 -0.80 -51.22 -11.52
C GLY A 417 -0.28 -49.79 -11.51
N VAL A 418 -1.11 -48.82 -11.12
CA VAL A 418 -0.73 -47.40 -11.07
C VAL A 418 0.04 -47.13 -9.79
N THR A 419 1.22 -46.52 -9.90
CA THR A 419 2.03 -46.08 -8.76
C THR A 419 1.82 -44.59 -8.54
N TYR A 420 1.66 -44.19 -7.29
CA TYR A 420 1.63 -42.78 -6.91
C TYR A 420 3.05 -42.26 -6.70
N GLU A 421 3.39 -41.18 -7.40
CA GLU A 421 4.65 -40.49 -7.24
C GLU A 421 4.55 -39.46 -6.11
N TYR A 422 5.36 -39.67 -5.08
CA TYR A 422 5.42 -38.80 -3.92
C TYR A 422 6.38 -37.63 -4.15
N PRO A 423 6.06 -36.40 -3.68
CA PRO A 423 6.94 -35.25 -3.81
C PRO A 423 8.32 -35.50 -3.19
N SER A 424 9.36 -35.07 -3.91
CA SER A 424 10.75 -35.11 -3.44
C SER A 424 10.96 -34.12 -2.28
N PRO A 425 11.90 -34.40 -1.37
CA PRO A 425 12.16 -33.54 -0.22
C PRO A 425 12.85 -32.23 -0.61
N VAL A 426 12.43 -31.14 0.02
CA VAL A 426 13.19 -29.87 0.07
C VAL A 426 13.56 -29.65 1.54
N LEU A 427 14.86 -29.71 1.84
CA LEU A 427 15.36 -29.74 3.22
C LEU A 427 15.96 -28.40 3.68
N ASN A 428 15.84 -27.36 2.86
CA ASN A 428 16.41 -26.05 3.15
C ASN A 428 15.29 -25.01 3.27
N LYS A 429 15.31 -24.26 4.37
CA LYS A 429 14.51 -23.04 4.55
C LYS A 429 14.89 -22.04 3.45
N THR A 430 13.90 -21.43 2.81
CA THR A 430 14.09 -20.50 1.67
C THR A 430 14.01 -19.02 2.06
N ILE A 431 13.57 -18.74 3.30
CA ILE A 431 13.40 -17.41 3.86
C ILE A 431 14.42 -17.17 4.97
N THR A 432 14.82 -15.91 5.15
CA THR A 432 15.51 -15.44 6.35
C THR A 432 14.47 -14.96 7.35
N ASP A 433 14.57 -15.46 8.57
CA ASP A 433 13.66 -15.24 9.70
C ASP A 433 14.57 -15.34 10.94
N SER A 434 14.96 -14.16 11.42
CA SER A 434 16.10 -13.95 12.32
C SER A 434 15.80 -14.24 13.78
N ASP A 435 14.55 -14.10 14.21
CA ASP A 435 14.10 -14.45 15.56
C ASP A 435 13.29 -15.75 15.64
N ASN A 436 13.05 -16.39 14.49
CA ASN A 436 12.41 -17.69 14.35
C ASN A 436 10.98 -17.70 14.88
N ASP A 437 10.23 -16.64 14.58
CA ASP A 437 8.82 -16.50 14.89
C ASP A 437 7.88 -16.94 13.76
N GLY A 438 8.45 -17.32 12.61
CA GLY A 438 7.74 -17.84 11.45
C GLY A 438 7.40 -16.79 10.39
N MET A 439 7.77 -15.52 10.59
CA MET A 439 7.65 -14.45 9.61
C MET A 439 9.02 -14.13 8.98
N PRO A 440 9.10 -13.84 7.66
CA PRO A 440 10.36 -13.43 7.04
C PRO A 440 10.76 -11.99 7.41
N ASP A 441 12.07 -11.74 7.63
CA ASP A 441 12.61 -10.42 7.99
C ASP A 441 12.12 -9.31 7.03
N ASP A 442 12.16 -9.57 5.72
CA ASP A 442 11.76 -8.59 4.70
C ASP A 442 10.24 -8.27 4.78
N TRP A 443 9.42 -9.26 5.12
CA TRP A 443 7.97 -9.09 5.27
C TRP A 443 7.64 -8.24 6.51
N GLU A 444 8.34 -8.51 7.61
CA GLU A 444 8.22 -7.78 8.87
C GLU A 444 8.65 -6.31 8.72
N VAL A 445 9.81 -6.07 8.12
CA VAL A 445 10.33 -4.72 7.87
C VAL A 445 9.35 -3.91 7.03
N ALA A 446 8.78 -4.50 5.98
CA ALA A 446 7.77 -3.85 5.14
C ALA A 446 6.47 -3.48 5.91
N ARG A 447 6.22 -4.09 7.08
CA ARG A 447 5.06 -3.81 7.94
C ARG A 447 5.43 -3.07 9.23
N GLY A 448 6.69 -2.66 9.35
CA GLY A 448 7.21 -1.91 10.50
C GLY A 448 7.28 -2.73 11.78
N LEU A 449 7.42 -4.05 11.66
CA LEU A 449 7.70 -5.00 12.72
C LEU A 449 9.21 -5.13 12.93
N ASN A 450 9.62 -5.77 14.02
CA ASN A 450 11.03 -5.91 14.37
C ASN A 450 11.49 -7.35 14.14
N PRO A 451 12.34 -7.63 13.13
CA PRO A 451 12.78 -9.00 12.77
C PRO A 451 13.75 -9.63 13.78
N LYS A 452 13.77 -9.12 15.00
CA LYS A 452 14.60 -9.58 16.12
C LYS A 452 13.78 -9.68 17.41
N ASP A 453 12.47 -9.46 17.35
CA ASP A 453 11.55 -9.52 18.47
C ASP A 453 10.48 -10.60 18.26
N PRO A 454 10.75 -11.84 18.68
CA PRO A 454 9.83 -12.97 18.45
C PRO A 454 8.53 -12.85 19.26
N SER A 455 8.39 -11.81 20.10
CA SER A 455 7.16 -11.57 20.85
C SER A 455 6.12 -10.79 20.03
N ASP A 456 6.54 -10.12 18.96
CA ASP A 456 5.63 -9.35 18.12
C ASP A 456 4.78 -10.23 17.19
N VAL A 457 5.12 -11.52 17.03
CA VAL A 457 4.33 -12.55 16.33
C VAL A 457 2.84 -12.56 16.68
N ASN A 458 2.50 -12.24 17.95
CA ASN A 458 1.14 -12.20 18.48
C ASN A 458 0.55 -10.78 18.54
N GLY A 459 1.28 -9.77 18.08
CA GLY A 459 0.80 -8.42 17.86
C GLY A 459 -0.26 -8.37 16.76
N ASP A 460 -0.95 -7.24 16.64
CA ASP A 460 -1.96 -6.98 15.62
C ASP A 460 -1.67 -5.61 15.01
N TYR A 461 -0.68 -5.56 14.11
CA TYR A 461 -0.17 -4.30 13.57
C TYR A 461 -1.23 -3.54 12.74
N CYS A 462 -2.19 -4.26 12.16
CA CYS A 462 -3.30 -3.70 11.38
C CYS A 462 -4.52 -3.33 12.25
N GLY A 463 -4.62 -3.82 13.49
CA GLY A 463 -5.76 -3.60 14.38
C GLY A 463 -7.06 -4.27 13.92
N GLN A 464 -7.00 -5.31 13.06
CA GLN A 464 -8.20 -6.02 12.57
C GLN A 464 -8.40 -7.37 13.27
N GLY A 465 -7.55 -7.69 14.25
CA GLY A 465 -7.67 -8.81 15.18
C GLY A 465 -7.10 -10.14 14.69
N TYR A 466 -6.39 -10.15 13.56
CA TYR A 466 -5.45 -11.23 13.23
C TYR A 466 -4.11 -10.95 13.89
N THR A 467 -3.38 -11.99 14.28
CA THR A 467 -1.99 -11.79 14.73
C THR A 467 -1.07 -11.49 13.56
N ASN A 468 0.12 -10.92 13.81
CA ASN A 468 1.11 -10.61 12.78
C ASN A 468 1.44 -11.85 11.93
N ILE A 469 1.66 -13.01 12.56
CA ILE A 469 1.87 -14.27 11.83
C ILE A 469 0.67 -14.65 10.96
N GLU A 470 -0.56 -14.42 11.40
CA GLU A 470 -1.74 -14.72 10.60
C GLU A 470 -1.85 -13.82 9.36
N TYR A 471 -1.45 -12.54 9.46
CA TYR A 471 -1.33 -11.68 8.28
C TYR A 471 -0.33 -12.24 7.27
N TYR A 472 0.85 -12.66 7.73
CA TYR A 472 1.84 -13.30 6.85
C TYR A 472 1.27 -14.57 6.20
N LEU A 473 0.65 -15.44 6.99
CA LEU A 473 0.04 -16.68 6.50
C LEU A 473 -1.08 -16.44 5.48
N ASN A 474 -1.78 -15.31 5.57
CA ASN A 474 -2.81 -14.92 4.62
C ASN A 474 -2.22 -14.33 3.33
N ASP A 475 -1.18 -13.51 3.44
CA ASP A 475 -0.47 -12.89 2.31
C ASP A 475 0.09 -13.95 1.33
N LEU A 476 0.58 -15.07 1.87
CA LEU A 476 1.04 -16.22 1.08
C LEU A 476 -0.05 -16.86 0.21
N THR A 477 -1.32 -16.53 0.41
CA THR A 477 -2.47 -17.24 -0.16
C THR A 477 -3.32 -16.39 -1.09
N VAL A 478 -2.89 -15.18 -1.45
CA VAL A 478 -3.63 -14.27 -2.35
C VAL A 478 -3.99 -14.94 -3.68
N ASP A 479 -3.03 -15.66 -4.27
CA ASP A 479 -3.22 -16.35 -5.56
C ASP A 479 -3.89 -17.73 -5.43
N ALA A 480 -4.15 -18.17 -4.20
CA ALA A 480 -4.87 -19.41 -3.93
C ALA A 480 -6.39 -19.21 -3.99
N PHE A 481 -6.90 -17.98 -4.10
CA PHE A 481 -8.34 -17.69 -4.21
C PHE A 481 -8.65 -16.86 -5.46
N PRO A 482 -9.94 -16.79 -5.86
CA PRO A 482 -10.36 -15.79 -6.83
C PRO A 482 -9.94 -14.38 -6.39
N ALA A 483 -9.57 -13.55 -7.37
CA ALA A 483 -9.03 -12.22 -7.13
C ALA A 483 -9.96 -11.38 -6.23
N GLY A 484 -9.40 -10.78 -5.18
CA GLY A 484 -10.12 -9.92 -4.22
C GLY A 484 -10.75 -10.65 -3.04
N VAL A 485 -10.74 -11.99 -3.00
CA VAL A 485 -11.18 -12.76 -1.82
C VAL A 485 -10.17 -12.63 -0.68
N VAL A 486 -8.89 -12.73 -1.01
CA VAL A 486 -7.76 -12.47 -0.12
C VAL A 486 -6.94 -11.35 -0.75
N THR A 487 -6.54 -10.37 0.04
CA THR A 487 -5.70 -9.26 -0.38
C THR A 487 -4.47 -9.20 0.50
N LEU A 488 -3.35 -8.73 -0.06
CA LEU A 488 -2.15 -8.48 0.73
C LEU A 488 -2.47 -7.53 1.88
N SER A 489 -1.97 -7.89 3.06
CA SER A 489 -1.96 -7.03 4.22
C SER A 489 -1.15 -5.75 3.89
N PRO A 490 -1.62 -4.59 4.35
CA PRO A 490 -1.01 -3.32 3.97
C PRO A 490 0.42 -3.25 4.48
N GLU A 491 1.37 -2.98 3.59
CA GLU A 491 2.67 -2.50 4.02
C GLU A 491 2.46 -1.22 4.82
N LYS A 492 3.20 -1.08 5.90
CA LYS A 492 3.24 0.20 6.58
C LYS A 492 3.95 1.12 5.60
N ASP A 493 3.34 2.24 5.24
CA ASP A 493 4.00 3.29 4.45
C ASP A 493 5.47 3.31 4.90
N PRO A 494 6.46 3.10 4.01
CA PRO A 494 7.84 3.17 4.41
C PRO A 494 7.93 4.48 5.17
N VAL A 495 8.36 4.41 6.44
CA VAL A 495 8.48 5.61 7.28
C VAL A 495 9.29 6.58 6.44
N LYS A 496 8.61 7.53 5.78
CA LYS A 496 9.28 8.48 4.92
C LYS A 496 10.13 9.24 5.90
N SER A 497 11.44 9.04 5.83
CA SER A 497 12.37 9.80 6.65
C SER A 497 11.99 11.26 6.46
N GLY A 498 11.79 11.98 7.56
CA GLY A 498 11.45 13.39 7.49
C GLY A 498 12.45 14.10 6.57
N ALA A 499 11.94 14.87 5.62
CA ALA A 499 12.78 15.68 4.76
C ALA A 499 13.64 16.62 5.62
N VAL A 500 14.92 16.73 5.28
CA VAL A 500 15.82 17.66 5.94
C VAL A 500 15.51 19.06 5.43
N MET A 501 15.01 19.92 6.31
CA MET A 501 14.70 21.32 6.01
C MET A 501 15.89 22.21 6.37
N ASP A 502 16.20 23.19 5.52
CA ASP A 502 17.13 24.26 5.88
C ASP A 502 16.51 25.11 7.00
N THR A 503 17.28 25.34 8.07
CA THR A 503 16.85 26.10 9.26
C THR A 503 17.30 27.56 9.22
N ALA A 504 18.06 27.97 8.20
CA ALA A 504 18.54 29.33 8.03
C ALA A 504 17.53 30.27 7.34
N HIS A 505 16.54 29.72 6.63
CA HIS A 505 15.58 30.50 5.83
C HIS A 505 14.18 30.55 6.43
N ILE A 506 13.46 31.61 6.06
CA ILE A 506 12.00 31.71 6.24
C ILE A 506 11.32 31.05 5.05
N TYR A 507 10.29 30.26 5.30
CA TYR A 507 9.48 29.60 4.28
C TYR A 507 8.06 30.15 4.26
N GLN A 508 7.44 30.11 3.08
CA GLN A 508 6.00 30.22 2.90
C GLN A 508 5.45 28.86 2.48
N PHE A 509 4.35 28.43 3.08
CA PHE A 509 3.74 27.14 2.78
C PHE A 509 2.48 27.34 1.93
N ARG A 510 2.56 27.06 0.64
CA ARG A 510 1.43 27.17 -0.28
C ARG A 510 0.66 25.87 -0.35
N ASN A 511 -0.64 25.88 -0.07
CA ASN A 511 -1.47 24.70 -0.22
C ASN A 511 -1.70 24.36 -1.70
N VAL A 512 -1.60 23.07 -2.05
CA VAL A 512 -1.77 22.64 -3.45
C VAL A 512 -3.22 22.78 -3.92
N GLY A 513 -4.19 22.47 -3.07
CA GLY A 513 -5.62 22.49 -3.43
C GLY A 513 -6.20 23.89 -3.68
N SER A 514 -5.74 24.89 -2.92
CA SER A 514 -6.24 26.28 -2.99
C SER A 514 -5.27 27.27 -3.65
N GLY A 515 -3.95 27.02 -3.58
CA GLY A 515 -2.92 27.98 -4.01
C GLY A 515 -2.67 29.11 -2.99
N LEU A 516 -3.32 29.10 -1.83
CA LEU A 516 -3.16 30.08 -0.74
C LEU A 516 -2.09 29.63 0.27
N PHE A 517 -1.62 30.55 1.11
CA PHE A 517 -0.54 30.28 2.06
C PHE A 517 -1.03 30.00 3.47
N LEU A 518 -0.32 29.14 4.21
CA LEU A 518 -0.47 28.99 5.65
C LEU A 518 -0.13 30.32 6.35
N GLU A 519 -1.09 30.91 7.05
CA GLU A 519 -0.96 32.22 7.67
C GLU A 519 -1.53 32.27 9.10
N VAL A 520 -0.98 33.15 9.91
CA VAL A 520 -1.54 33.49 11.23
C VAL A 520 -2.67 34.49 11.05
N ALA A 521 -3.87 34.15 11.53
CA ALA A 521 -5.07 34.94 11.33
C ALA A 521 -4.88 36.40 11.83
N GLY A 522 -5.04 37.35 10.90
CA GLY A 522 -4.88 38.78 11.18
C GLY A 522 -3.48 39.21 11.64
N GLY A 523 -2.45 38.36 11.51
CA GLY A 523 -1.09 38.65 11.97
C GLY A 523 -0.97 38.84 13.49
N THR A 524 -1.91 38.28 14.27
CA THR A 524 -1.99 38.55 15.72
C THR A 524 -1.00 37.67 16.51
N ALA A 525 0.06 38.29 17.04
CA ALA A 525 1.08 37.64 17.85
C ALA A 525 0.61 37.37 19.29
N ALA A 526 -0.22 36.33 19.49
CA ALA A 526 -0.75 35.90 20.78
C ALA A 526 -0.93 34.38 20.86
N ASN A 527 -0.89 33.83 22.07
CA ASN A 527 -1.16 32.42 22.32
C ASN A 527 -2.59 32.05 21.93
N GLY A 528 -2.74 30.98 21.15
CA GLY A 528 -4.01 30.47 20.67
C GLY A 528 -4.55 31.22 19.45
N THR A 529 -3.81 32.16 18.85
CA THR A 529 -4.22 32.75 17.58
C THR A 529 -4.34 31.66 16.53
N ASN A 530 -5.43 31.70 15.77
CA ASN A 530 -5.75 30.69 14.77
C ASN A 530 -4.77 30.72 13.59
N VAL A 531 -4.51 29.55 13.01
CA VAL A 531 -3.81 29.41 11.73
C VAL A 531 -4.81 29.03 10.65
N GLN A 532 -4.76 29.75 9.54
CA GLN A 532 -5.69 29.64 8.43
C GLN A 532 -4.93 29.66 7.10
N GLN A 533 -5.63 29.51 5.98
CA GLN A 533 -5.07 29.87 4.68
C GLN A 533 -5.44 31.29 4.26
N GLY A 534 -4.54 31.99 3.57
CA GLY A 534 -4.84 33.30 2.99
C GLY A 534 -3.71 33.89 2.16
N SER A 535 -3.87 35.17 1.82
CA SER A 535 -2.94 35.96 0.99
C SER A 535 -2.24 37.08 1.77
N GLY A 536 -2.36 37.09 3.10
CA GLY A 536 -1.77 38.10 3.97
C GLY A 536 -0.24 38.00 4.08
N SER A 537 0.36 38.96 4.78
CA SER A 537 1.81 39.05 4.98
C SER A 537 2.30 38.31 6.23
N ALA A 538 1.45 37.58 6.94
CA ALA A 538 1.78 36.85 8.18
C ALA A 538 1.90 35.34 7.91
N ASN A 539 2.68 35.00 6.89
CA ASN A 539 2.76 33.66 6.29
C ASN A 539 4.20 33.13 6.14
N GLY A 540 5.14 33.74 6.85
CA GLY A 540 6.52 33.30 7.01
C GLY A 540 6.70 32.38 8.22
N TRP A 541 7.45 31.30 7.99
CA TRP A 541 7.68 30.22 8.95
C TRP A 541 9.15 29.79 8.94
N MET A 542 9.80 29.77 10.11
CA MET A 542 11.20 29.35 10.27
C MET A 542 11.27 28.01 10.98
N MET A 543 12.15 27.12 10.50
CA MET A 543 12.29 25.78 11.08
C MET A 543 13.29 25.77 12.23
N GLN A 544 12.95 25.10 13.33
CA GLN A 544 13.87 24.73 14.39
C GLN A 544 13.94 23.21 14.50
N ASP A 545 15.10 22.63 14.19
CA ASP A 545 15.33 21.18 14.32
C ASP A 545 15.08 20.71 15.76
N ALA A 546 14.32 19.62 15.89
CA ALA A 546 13.95 19.00 17.15
C ALA A 546 14.41 17.53 17.25
N GLY A 547 15.15 17.01 16.26
CA GLY A 547 15.60 15.62 16.20
C GLY A 547 14.55 14.66 15.61
N ASP A 548 14.98 13.44 15.27
CA ASP A 548 14.16 12.37 14.69
C ASP A 548 13.35 12.78 13.43
N GLY A 549 13.87 13.78 12.70
CA GLY A 549 13.21 14.36 11.52
C GLY A 549 12.03 15.28 11.84
N TYR A 550 11.85 15.70 13.09
CA TYR A 550 10.82 16.66 13.49
C TYR A 550 11.37 18.07 13.62
N TYR A 551 10.50 19.04 13.36
CA TYR A 551 10.75 20.46 13.49
C TYR A 551 9.71 21.11 14.38
N ARG A 552 10.14 22.13 15.12
CA ARG A 552 9.24 23.18 15.61
C ARG A 552 9.19 24.27 14.56
N ILE A 553 7.98 24.68 14.17
CA ILE A 553 7.77 25.65 13.10
C ILE A 553 7.46 27.01 13.75
N CYS A 554 8.42 27.93 13.75
CA CYS A 554 8.31 29.27 14.33
C CYS A 554 7.58 30.21 13.36
N SER A 555 6.58 30.94 13.83
CA SER A 555 5.94 31.99 13.04
C SER A 555 6.77 33.27 13.02
N GLU A 556 6.77 33.99 11.90
CA GLU A 556 7.42 35.31 11.79
C GLU A 556 6.72 36.40 12.60
N VAL A 557 5.46 36.19 13.03
CA VAL A 557 4.73 37.23 13.77
C VAL A 557 5.37 37.55 15.11
N GLY A 558 5.28 38.82 15.53
CA GLY A 558 5.90 39.29 16.76
C GLY A 558 7.41 39.46 16.61
N ASP A 559 8.21 38.66 17.33
CA ASP A 559 9.68 38.70 17.30
C ASP A 559 10.30 37.60 16.43
N GLY A 560 9.47 36.80 15.74
CA GLY A 560 9.89 35.68 14.91
C GLY A 560 10.44 34.47 15.67
N LYS A 561 10.33 34.43 17.00
CA LYS A 561 10.96 33.39 17.85
C LYS A 561 10.10 32.93 19.02
N THR A 562 9.07 33.69 19.40
CA THR A 562 8.23 33.38 20.56
C THR A 562 7.15 32.34 20.25
N TYR A 563 6.54 32.40 19.06
CA TYR A 563 5.33 31.64 18.72
C TYR A 563 5.59 30.52 17.73
N TYR A 564 5.09 29.33 18.05
CA TYR A 564 5.27 28.10 17.29
C TYR A 564 3.93 27.57 16.81
N LEU A 565 3.91 26.91 15.66
CA LEU A 565 2.78 26.10 15.23
C LEU A 565 2.45 25.06 16.31
N ASP A 566 1.17 24.93 16.64
CA ASP A 566 0.71 24.15 17.80
C ASP A 566 -0.60 23.42 17.45
N LEU A 567 -0.63 22.12 17.73
CA LEU A 567 -1.83 21.30 17.66
C LEU A 567 -2.61 21.46 18.97
N ASP A 568 -3.84 21.98 18.90
CA ASP A 568 -4.62 22.34 20.09
C ASP A 568 -4.73 21.19 21.11
N TYR A 569 -4.14 21.40 22.29
CA TYR A 569 -4.01 20.42 23.39
C TYR A 569 -3.36 19.07 23.02
N GLY A 570 -2.69 18.97 21.87
CA GLY A 570 -2.11 17.72 21.36
C GLY A 570 -3.16 16.63 21.05
N LYS A 571 -4.43 17.00 20.82
CA LYS A 571 -5.50 16.03 20.57
C LYS A 571 -5.31 15.31 19.24
N THR A 572 -5.53 14.01 19.24
CA THR A 572 -5.35 13.15 18.06
C THR A 572 -6.60 13.05 17.18
N ASP A 573 -7.68 13.74 17.53
CA ASP A 573 -8.94 13.68 16.81
C ASP A 573 -8.85 14.39 15.45
N ASN A 574 -9.56 13.85 14.46
CA ASN A 574 -9.77 14.53 13.17
C ASN A 574 -10.50 15.86 13.38
N GLY A 575 -9.99 16.92 12.75
CA GLY A 575 -10.53 18.27 12.87
C GLY A 575 -9.96 19.09 14.03
N THR A 576 -8.98 18.55 14.78
CA THR A 576 -8.27 19.31 15.82
C THR A 576 -7.61 20.55 15.22
N ASN A 577 -7.77 21.69 15.88
CA ASN A 577 -7.33 22.99 15.37
C ASN A 577 -5.80 23.13 15.36
N ILE A 578 -5.27 23.86 14.37
CA ILE A 578 -3.88 24.33 14.38
C ILE A 578 -3.87 25.82 14.73
N GLY A 579 -3.10 26.18 15.75
CA GLY A 579 -2.90 27.56 16.19
C GLY A 579 -1.41 27.89 16.30
N ILE A 580 -1.12 29.08 16.83
CA ILE A 580 0.22 29.40 17.34
C ILE A 580 0.22 29.51 18.86
N TYR A 581 1.28 29.03 19.49
CA TYR A 581 1.46 29.10 20.94
C TYR A 581 2.93 29.28 21.33
N SER A 582 3.20 29.89 22.47
CA SER A 582 4.54 29.99 23.04
C SER A 582 5.15 28.61 23.26
N ASN A 583 6.48 28.47 23.22
CA ASN A 583 7.14 27.17 23.35
C ASN A 583 6.68 26.36 24.58
N THR A 584 5.96 25.26 24.34
CA THR A 584 5.50 24.33 25.40
C THR A 584 6.45 23.15 25.56
N GLN A 585 7.41 22.99 24.64
CA GLN A 585 8.30 21.83 24.49
C GLN A 585 7.57 20.49 24.33
N SER A 586 6.26 20.49 24.10
CA SER A 586 5.45 19.28 23.96
C SER A 586 5.46 18.73 22.53
N ASP A 587 5.02 17.47 22.39
CA ASP A 587 4.84 16.83 21.08
C ASP A 587 3.80 17.56 20.21
N ALA A 588 2.91 18.36 20.79
CA ALA A 588 1.92 19.16 20.05
C ALA A 588 2.56 20.21 19.12
N GLN A 589 3.83 20.55 19.33
CA GLN A 589 4.59 21.52 18.53
C GLN A 589 5.60 20.85 17.59
N LEU A 590 5.55 19.53 17.45
CA LEU A 590 6.48 18.76 16.62
C LEU A 590 5.80 18.28 15.34
N PHE A 591 6.36 18.71 14.21
CA PHE A 591 5.87 18.40 12.86
C PHE A 591 6.97 17.78 12.02
N LYS A 592 6.60 16.84 11.13
CA LYS A 592 7.54 16.17 10.23
C LYS A 592 7.13 16.41 8.78
N PHE A 593 8.07 16.84 7.95
CA PHE A 593 7.85 17.03 6.52
C PHE A 593 8.09 15.70 5.80
N LEU A 594 7.06 15.13 5.18
CA LEU A 594 7.17 13.92 4.36
C LEU A 594 7.21 14.36 2.89
N ASP A 595 8.33 14.12 2.21
CA ASP A 595 8.48 14.41 0.78
C ASP A 595 7.56 13.51 -0.05
N ASN A 596 6.68 14.10 -0.85
CA ASN A 596 5.75 13.35 -1.71
C ASN A 596 6.41 12.85 -3.01
N GLY A 597 7.62 13.31 -3.35
CA GLY A 597 8.37 12.93 -4.55
C GLY A 597 7.98 13.75 -5.80
N ASP A 598 7.08 14.72 -5.66
CA ASP A 598 6.55 15.58 -6.72
C ASP A 598 6.84 17.07 -6.48
N GLY A 599 7.72 17.39 -5.53
CA GLY A 599 8.02 18.75 -5.09
C GLY A 599 7.04 19.30 -4.05
N THR A 600 6.10 18.49 -3.57
CA THR A 600 5.19 18.82 -2.46
C THR A 600 5.51 18.03 -1.20
N TYR A 601 5.03 18.51 -0.06
CA TYR A 601 5.23 17.90 1.25
C TYR A 601 3.91 17.67 1.96
N THR A 602 3.85 16.57 2.71
CA THR A 602 2.85 16.33 3.74
C THR A 602 3.44 16.72 5.10
N ILE A 603 2.77 17.58 5.88
CA ILE A 603 3.28 18.06 7.18
C ILE A 603 2.58 17.27 8.30
N ALA A 604 3.22 16.19 8.74
CA ALA A 604 2.68 15.21 9.68
C ALA A 604 2.83 15.64 11.16
N THR A 605 1.92 15.19 12.02
CA THR A 605 1.88 15.57 13.44
C THR A 605 2.43 14.48 14.37
N LYS A 606 3.39 14.85 15.23
CA LYS A 606 4.00 13.93 16.21
C LYS A 606 3.00 13.23 17.15
N PRO A 607 1.96 13.90 17.69
CA PRO A 607 1.03 13.25 18.64
C PRO A 607 0.32 12.03 18.06
N THR A 608 0.15 11.98 16.73
CA THR A 608 -0.44 10.84 16.02
C THR A 608 0.59 9.84 15.51
N LYS A 609 1.88 10.01 15.84
CA LYS A 609 3.00 9.22 15.30
C LYS A 609 2.98 9.20 13.77
N ASP A 610 2.83 10.40 13.18
CA ASP A 610 2.79 10.65 11.74
C ASP A 610 1.56 10.10 11.00
N GLN A 611 0.53 9.59 11.70
CA GLN A 611 -0.69 9.08 11.06
C GLN A 611 -1.60 10.19 10.51
N SER A 612 -1.54 11.39 11.08
CA SER A 612 -2.27 12.57 10.62
C SER A 612 -1.33 13.70 10.17
N CYS A 613 -1.88 14.66 9.44
CA CYS A 613 -1.17 15.83 8.96
C CYS A 613 -2.05 17.08 9.04
N ILE A 614 -1.43 18.25 8.91
CA ILE A 614 -2.18 19.51 8.78
C ILE A 614 -2.71 19.67 7.35
N GLY A 615 -3.95 20.13 7.23
CA GLY A 615 -4.59 20.42 5.96
C GLY A 615 -5.72 21.41 6.11
N ILE A 616 -6.25 21.87 4.97
CA ILE A 616 -7.36 22.81 4.96
C ILE A 616 -8.66 22.08 5.28
N ALA A 617 -9.41 22.59 6.26
CA ALA A 617 -10.67 22.02 6.69
C ALA A 617 -11.64 21.89 5.50
N THR A 618 -12.17 20.68 5.29
CA THR A 618 -13.09 20.34 4.19
C THR A 618 -12.58 20.61 2.78
N GLY A 619 -11.27 20.86 2.61
CA GLY A 619 -10.69 21.22 1.31
C GLY A 619 -11.18 22.55 0.74
N SER A 620 -11.64 23.47 1.60
CA SER A 620 -12.08 24.80 1.18
C SER A 620 -10.98 25.55 0.42
N LYS A 621 -11.37 26.36 -0.58
CA LYS A 621 -10.45 27.21 -1.34
C LYS A 621 -10.55 28.69 -0.97
N GLU A 622 -11.40 29.01 0.01
CA GLU A 622 -11.66 30.37 0.45
C GLU A 622 -10.55 30.90 1.38
N GLU A 623 -10.29 32.19 1.28
CA GLU A 623 -9.43 32.91 2.22
C GLU A 623 -10.03 32.89 3.64
N GLY A 624 -9.19 32.67 4.64
CA GLY A 624 -9.59 32.49 6.02
C GLY A 624 -10.09 31.08 6.37
N ALA A 625 -10.07 30.12 5.45
CA ALA A 625 -10.44 28.75 5.79
C ALA A 625 -9.46 28.15 6.81
N ASN A 626 -10.03 27.41 7.77
CA ASN A 626 -9.29 26.91 8.92
C ASN A 626 -8.29 25.82 8.55
N VAL A 627 -7.17 25.76 9.28
CA VAL A 627 -6.19 24.68 9.18
C VAL A 627 -6.39 23.74 10.36
N VAL A 628 -6.53 22.45 10.05
CA VAL A 628 -6.81 21.40 11.03
C VAL A 628 -5.90 20.20 10.81
N GLN A 629 -5.73 19.38 11.85
CA GLN A 629 -5.20 18.04 11.70
C GLN A 629 -6.26 17.09 11.16
N TRP A 630 -5.88 16.20 10.25
CA TRP A 630 -6.72 15.09 9.80
C TRP A 630 -5.87 13.88 9.42
N ALA A 631 -6.45 12.68 9.50
CA ALA A 631 -5.83 11.45 9.00
C ALA A 631 -5.35 11.64 7.55
N ARG A 632 -4.13 11.20 7.25
CA ARG A 632 -3.55 11.35 5.91
C ARG A 632 -4.40 10.57 4.90
N ASP A 633 -4.83 11.24 3.83
CA ASP A 633 -5.64 10.64 2.76
C ASP A 633 -5.10 10.93 1.35
N GLY A 634 -4.00 11.69 1.25
CA GLY A 634 -3.33 12.02 -0.01
C GLY A 634 -4.03 13.10 -0.84
N SER A 635 -5.05 13.76 -0.28
CA SER A 635 -5.77 14.86 -0.93
C SER A 635 -4.92 16.13 -1.07
N ASP A 636 -5.22 16.95 -2.08
CA ASP A 636 -4.45 18.16 -2.37
C ASP A 636 -4.58 19.24 -1.28
N ASN A 637 -5.61 19.18 -0.43
CA ASN A 637 -5.73 20.08 0.72
C ASN A 637 -4.79 19.71 1.89
N GLN A 638 -4.12 18.54 1.83
CA GLN A 638 -3.10 18.11 2.79
C GLN A 638 -1.66 18.25 2.24
N LYS A 639 -1.51 18.69 0.98
CA LYS A 639 -0.20 18.87 0.33
C LYS A 639 0.22 20.33 0.33
N TRP A 640 1.50 20.56 0.58
CA TRP A 640 2.08 21.88 0.70
C TRP A 640 3.33 22.02 -0.17
N MET A 641 3.41 23.10 -0.93
CA MET A 641 4.64 23.54 -1.58
C MET A 641 5.37 24.47 -0.61
N LEU A 642 6.65 24.19 -0.36
CA LEU A 642 7.47 25.00 0.53
C LEU A 642 8.33 25.95 -0.30
N GLU A 643 8.11 27.25 -0.12
CA GLU A 643 8.80 28.31 -0.85
C GLU A 643 9.72 29.08 0.08
N GLN A 644 11.04 29.00 -0.12
CA GLN A 644 11.98 29.87 0.58
C GLN A 644 11.69 31.34 0.22
N ARG A 645 11.52 32.17 1.26
CA ARG A 645 11.44 33.62 1.14
C ARG A 645 12.86 34.18 1.24
N ILE A 646 13.38 34.64 0.11
CA ILE A 646 14.67 35.34 0.03
C ILE A 646 14.40 36.83 0.20
N GLU A 647 14.95 37.41 1.28
CA GLU A 647 14.86 38.85 1.51
C GLU A 647 15.86 39.59 0.60
N PRO A 648 15.47 40.71 -0.02
CA PRO A 648 16.38 41.47 -0.86
C PRO A 648 17.58 42.02 -0.07
N LEU A 649 18.78 41.90 -0.64
CA LEU A 649 19.98 42.54 -0.11
C LEU A 649 19.96 44.04 -0.43
N GLU A 650 20.40 44.86 0.53
CA GLU A 650 20.35 46.32 0.42
C GLU A 650 21.74 46.95 0.51
N GLY A 651 22.10 47.70 -0.53
CA GLY A 651 23.29 48.54 -0.61
C GLY A 651 22.97 50.03 -0.78
N THR A 652 23.95 50.79 -1.26
CA THR A 652 23.85 52.23 -1.51
C THR A 652 23.47 52.51 -2.97
N LEU A 653 24.23 51.96 -3.91
CA LEU A 653 24.02 52.05 -5.37
C LEU A 653 23.27 50.83 -5.92
N ILE A 654 23.44 49.66 -5.30
CA ILE A 654 22.71 48.42 -5.58
C ILE A 654 21.62 48.26 -4.51
N ARG A 655 20.35 48.45 -4.88
CA ARG A 655 19.19 48.39 -3.97
C ARG A 655 18.32 47.20 -4.30
N SER A 656 17.68 46.63 -3.28
CA SER A 656 16.71 45.54 -3.43
C SER A 656 17.20 44.43 -4.36
N LEU A 657 18.43 43.97 -4.12
CA LEU A 657 19.02 42.84 -4.85
C LEU A 657 18.33 41.56 -4.39
N LEU A 658 17.42 41.07 -5.21
CA LEU A 658 16.73 39.80 -5.00
C LEU A 658 17.49 38.69 -5.74
N VAL A 659 18.11 37.79 -4.99
CA VAL A 659 18.78 36.61 -5.54
C VAL A 659 17.73 35.57 -5.89
N GLN A 660 17.75 35.10 -7.14
CA GLN A 660 16.81 34.12 -7.69
C GLN A 660 17.41 32.71 -7.73
N ASP A 661 18.74 32.61 -7.72
CA ASP A 661 19.45 31.36 -7.50
C ASP A 661 19.35 30.91 -6.04
N ARG A 662 18.30 30.14 -5.76
CA ARG A 662 17.98 29.66 -4.40
C ARG A 662 19.00 28.68 -3.83
N GLU A 663 19.74 27.96 -4.67
CA GLU A 663 20.70 26.96 -4.21
C GLU A 663 21.95 27.61 -3.61
N ASN A 664 22.30 28.81 -4.09
CA ASN A 664 23.53 29.50 -3.71
C ASN A 664 23.27 30.90 -3.11
N ASP A 665 22.04 31.22 -2.68
CA ASP A 665 21.65 32.57 -2.27
C ASP A 665 22.45 33.09 -1.06
N ALA A 666 22.77 32.21 -0.12
CA ALA A 666 23.52 32.53 1.09
C ALA A 666 24.94 33.06 0.83
N ASP A 667 25.52 32.74 -0.33
CA ASP A 667 26.87 33.17 -0.72
C ASP A 667 26.86 34.51 -1.49
N TRP A 668 25.68 35.03 -1.84
CA TRP A 668 25.56 36.34 -2.45
C TRP A 668 25.60 37.45 -1.39
N SER A 669 26.31 38.53 -1.68
CA SER A 669 26.40 39.68 -0.78
C SER A 669 26.68 40.97 -1.54
N ILE A 670 26.27 42.10 -0.95
CA ILE A 670 26.68 43.43 -1.41
C ILE A 670 27.84 43.90 -0.52
N VAL A 671 28.93 44.31 -1.16
CA VAL A 671 30.10 44.86 -0.48
C VAL A 671 30.26 46.31 -0.91
N GLN A 672 30.36 47.20 0.08
CA GLN A 672 30.26 48.66 -0.11
C GLN A 672 31.45 49.28 -0.88
N SER A 673 32.62 48.65 -0.87
CA SER A 673 33.83 49.19 -1.49
C SER A 673 34.83 48.07 -1.79
N ILE A 674 35.13 47.86 -3.07
CA ILE A 674 36.13 46.88 -3.53
C ILE A 674 37.56 47.45 -3.57
N GLN A 675 38.54 46.63 -3.21
CA GLN A 675 39.97 46.83 -3.40
C GLN A 675 40.69 45.52 -3.78
N ASN A 676 41.96 45.61 -4.21
CA ASN A 676 42.79 44.43 -4.40
C ASN A 676 42.95 43.68 -3.06
N GLY A 677 42.87 42.35 -3.10
CA GLY A 677 42.85 41.47 -1.94
C GLY A 677 41.44 41.06 -1.50
N ASP A 678 40.40 41.71 -2.01
CA ASP A 678 39.02 41.35 -1.68
C ASP A 678 38.54 40.09 -2.43
N PRO A 679 37.64 39.28 -1.82
CA PRO A 679 37.10 38.08 -2.44
C PRO A 679 36.26 38.37 -3.69
N VAL A 680 36.44 37.52 -4.71
CA VAL A 680 35.66 37.59 -5.96
C VAL A 680 34.27 36.99 -5.77
N PHE A 681 34.17 35.88 -5.04
CA PHE A 681 32.94 35.12 -4.84
C PHE A 681 32.70 34.83 -3.36
N GLY A 682 31.45 34.55 -2.96
CA GLY A 682 31.12 34.18 -1.59
C GLY A 682 31.48 32.75 -1.22
N ASP A 683 31.46 31.86 -2.20
CA ASP A 683 31.64 30.41 -2.10
C ASP A 683 33.04 29.93 -2.52
N ARG A 684 33.99 30.85 -2.77
CA ARG A 684 35.37 30.55 -3.20
C ARG A 684 36.37 31.48 -2.53
N ASP A 685 37.61 31.02 -2.42
CA ASP A 685 38.72 31.73 -1.78
C ASP A 685 39.53 32.62 -2.75
N ALA A 686 39.09 32.78 -4.00
CA ALA A 686 39.77 33.62 -4.98
C ALA A 686 39.63 35.10 -4.64
N VAL A 687 40.73 35.84 -4.71
CA VAL A 687 40.77 37.29 -4.44
C VAL A 687 41.28 38.06 -5.66
N TYR A 688 40.86 39.31 -5.80
CA TYR A 688 41.37 40.18 -6.86
C TYR A 688 42.82 40.59 -6.59
N THR A 689 43.71 40.37 -7.55
CA THR A 689 45.11 40.87 -7.51
C THR A 689 45.28 42.16 -8.31
N THR A 690 44.48 42.33 -9.36
CA THR A 690 44.48 43.51 -10.21
C THR A 690 43.03 43.91 -10.54
N LEU A 691 42.66 45.14 -10.18
CA LEU A 691 41.42 45.80 -10.58
C LEU A 691 41.72 47.05 -11.44
N PRO A 692 40.92 47.33 -12.49
CA PRO A 692 41.00 48.59 -13.21
C PRO A 692 40.75 49.79 -12.27
N ALA A 693 41.45 50.91 -12.50
CA ALA A 693 41.30 52.12 -11.68
C ALA A 693 39.85 52.65 -11.64
N GLN A 694 39.06 52.37 -12.68
CA GLN A 694 37.64 52.72 -12.80
C GLN A 694 36.75 51.98 -11.80
N LEU A 695 37.19 50.84 -11.25
CA LEU A 695 36.45 50.06 -10.26
C LEU A 695 36.94 50.28 -8.83
N ALA A 696 38.00 51.06 -8.62
CA ALA A 696 38.55 51.27 -7.28
C ALA A 696 37.50 51.90 -6.35
N GLY A 697 37.17 51.22 -5.25
CA GLY A 697 36.16 51.66 -4.30
C GLY A 697 34.70 51.53 -4.77
N ALA A 698 34.45 50.83 -5.88
CA ALA A 698 33.10 50.54 -6.33
C ALA A 698 32.32 49.68 -5.32
N GLU A 699 31.00 49.90 -5.22
CA GLU A 699 30.12 48.93 -4.58
C GLU A 699 29.98 47.72 -5.51
N TYR A 700 30.03 46.49 -5.00
CA TYR A 700 29.93 45.31 -5.86
C TYR A 700 29.08 44.21 -5.25
N ILE A 701 28.46 43.45 -6.15
CA ILE A 701 27.77 42.20 -5.87
C ILE A 701 28.83 41.11 -5.93
N ARG A 702 29.14 40.57 -4.77
CA ARG A 702 29.89 39.32 -4.65
C ARG A 702 28.90 38.18 -4.87
N THR A 703 28.99 37.53 -6.02
CA THR A 703 28.10 36.41 -6.38
C THR A 703 28.65 35.10 -5.79
N ALA A 704 27.85 34.04 -5.85
CA ALA A 704 28.40 32.68 -5.80
C ALA A 704 29.02 32.31 -7.15
N CYS A 705 30.17 31.65 -7.15
CA CYS A 705 30.81 31.10 -8.33
C CYS A 705 29.97 29.96 -8.92
N ASP A 706 29.34 29.15 -8.06
CA ASP A 706 28.52 28.00 -8.46
C ASP A 706 27.17 28.39 -9.08
N SER A 707 26.72 29.64 -8.95
CA SER A 707 25.57 30.17 -9.69
C SER A 707 25.72 30.05 -11.22
N LYS A 708 26.94 29.87 -11.75
CA LYS A 708 27.18 29.56 -13.17
C LYS A 708 26.52 28.25 -13.64
N ASN A 709 26.16 27.37 -12.71
CA ASN A 709 25.52 26.09 -13.01
C ASN A 709 24.00 26.25 -13.25
N SER A 710 23.42 27.39 -12.88
CA SER A 710 22.01 27.69 -13.16
C SER A 710 21.82 28.10 -14.63
N SER A 711 20.65 27.73 -15.17
CA SER A 711 20.18 28.12 -16.50
C SER A 711 19.13 29.23 -16.48
N SER A 712 18.75 29.70 -15.29
CA SER A 712 17.77 30.77 -15.08
C SER A 712 18.44 32.13 -14.84
N ASP A 713 17.63 33.18 -14.72
CA ASP A 713 18.11 34.47 -14.19
C ASP A 713 18.57 34.26 -12.73
N LEU A 714 19.72 34.87 -12.39
CA LEU A 714 20.41 34.65 -11.11
C LEU A 714 19.99 35.67 -10.04
N ALA A 715 19.77 36.91 -10.44
CA ALA A 715 19.32 37.96 -9.51
C ALA A 715 18.73 39.16 -10.26
N VAL A 716 17.98 40.00 -9.54
CA VAL A 716 17.52 41.30 -10.02
C VAL A 716 17.85 42.35 -8.97
N PHE A 717 18.39 43.51 -9.36
CA PHE A 717 18.55 44.65 -8.46
C PHE A 717 18.02 45.94 -9.06
N THR A 718 17.80 46.93 -8.20
CA THR A 718 17.39 48.28 -8.58
C THR A 718 18.55 49.25 -8.40
N ALA A 719 18.83 50.08 -9.40
CA ALA A 719 19.85 51.12 -9.30
C ALA A 719 19.43 52.22 -8.29
N GLY A 720 20.20 52.42 -7.22
CA GLY A 720 19.95 53.43 -6.19
C GLY A 720 20.21 54.87 -6.63
N ALA A 721 21.01 55.05 -7.69
CA ALA A 721 21.36 56.32 -8.31
C ALA A 721 21.55 56.15 -9.82
N HIS A 722 21.91 57.22 -10.54
CA HIS A 722 22.46 57.06 -11.89
C HIS A 722 23.87 56.47 -11.79
N ILE A 723 24.07 55.28 -12.34
CA ILE A 723 25.27 54.47 -12.15
C ILE A 723 25.77 53.90 -13.47
N THR A 724 27.08 53.66 -13.54
CA THR A 724 27.66 52.75 -14.51
C THR A 724 27.81 51.37 -13.86
N VAL A 725 27.15 50.38 -14.42
CA VAL A 725 27.24 48.98 -14.00
C VAL A 725 28.30 48.29 -14.83
N TYR A 726 29.23 47.59 -14.18
CA TYR A 726 30.23 46.76 -14.82
C TYR A 726 30.00 45.29 -14.46
N THR A 727 30.19 44.40 -15.42
CA THR A 727 30.22 42.95 -15.18
C THR A 727 31.61 42.42 -15.55
N ALA A 728 32.27 41.76 -14.60
CA ALA A 728 33.54 41.09 -14.81
C ALA A 728 33.28 39.62 -15.16
N LEU A 729 33.30 39.29 -16.46
CA LEU A 729 33.03 37.95 -17.00
C LEU A 729 34.35 37.21 -17.24
N ASP A 730 34.45 35.95 -16.82
CA ASP A 730 35.65 35.13 -17.04
C ASP A 730 35.99 35.08 -18.53
N SER A 731 37.24 35.40 -18.89
CA SER A 731 37.71 35.47 -20.27
C SER A 731 37.64 34.13 -21.03
N ARG A 732 37.42 33.01 -20.31
CA ARG A 732 37.26 31.66 -20.86
C ARG A 732 35.82 31.33 -21.25
N VAL A 733 34.85 32.20 -20.97
CA VAL A 733 33.47 32.06 -21.45
C VAL A 733 33.46 32.28 -22.96
N THR A 734 33.07 31.24 -23.70
CA THR A 734 33.24 31.20 -25.17
C THR A 734 32.09 31.83 -25.95
N ALA A 735 30.91 31.96 -25.34
CA ALA A 735 29.73 32.60 -25.92
C ALA A 735 29.25 33.71 -24.99
N LEU A 736 29.10 34.93 -25.52
CA LEU A 736 28.61 36.07 -24.73
C LEU A 736 27.18 35.79 -24.24
N PRO A 737 26.91 35.88 -22.92
CA PRO A 737 25.56 35.71 -22.38
C PRO A 737 24.57 36.66 -23.02
N ALA A 738 23.35 36.17 -23.30
CA ALA A 738 22.33 36.94 -24.01
C ALA A 738 21.98 38.27 -23.31
N TRP A 739 21.96 38.28 -21.98
CA TRP A 739 21.65 39.46 -21.16
C TRP A 739 22.75 40.54 -21.19
N LEU A 740 23.97 40.19 -21.64
CA LEU A 740 25.09 41.11 -21.86
C LEU A 740 25.21 41.62 -23.30
N LYS A 741 24.35 41.16 -24.22
CA LYS A 741 24.46 41.47 -25.65
C LYS A 741 24.46 42.98 -25.96
N ASP A 742 23.67 43.75 -25.20
CA ASP A 742 23.52 45.19 -25.38
C ASP A 742 24.45 46.00 -24.45
N TRP A 743 25.41 45.34 -23.78
CA TRP A 743 26.41 45.99 -22.93
C TRP A 743 27.67 46.30 -23.73
N THR A 744 28.38 47.36 -23.34
CA THR A 744 29.58 47.83 -24.01
C THR A 744 30.81 47.05 -23.53
N ALA A 745 31.54 46.39 -24.42
CA ALA A 745 32.84 45.81 -24.10
C ALA A 745 33.85 46.93 -23.82
N THR A 746 34.43 46.97 -22.63
CA THR A 746 35.26 48.12 -22.19
C THR A 746 36.73 48.01 -22.59
N GLY A 747 37.20 46.80 -22.92
CA GLY A 747 38.62 46.50 -23.09
C GLY A 747 39.42 46.42 -21.78
N LEU A 748 38.78 46.65 -20.62
CA LEU A 748 39.40 46.52 -19.31
C LEU A 748 39.40 45.06 -18.84
N THR A 749 40.39 44.71 -18.03
CA THR A 749 40.53 43.37 -17.42
C THR A 749 40.77 43.45 -15.92
N ALA A 750 40.29 42.44 -15.18
CA ALA A 750 40.65 42.20 -13.78
C ALA A 750 41.30 40.82 -13.64
N GLU A 751 42.16 40.63 -12.64
CA GLU A 751 42.89 39.38 -12.42
C GLU A 751 42.78 38.90 -10.98
N THR A 752 42.95 37.59 -10.78
CA THR A 752 42.84 36.92 -9.48
C THR A 752 44.12 36.19 -9.09
N ASP A 753 44.26 35.88 -7.80
CA ASP A 753 45.36 35.06 -7.26
C ASP A 753 45.34 33.60 -7.78
N LYS A 754 44.21 33.13 -8.30
CA LYS A 754 44.05 31.80 -8.92
C LYS A 754 44.32 31.79 -10.43
N GLY A 755 44.82 32.89 -11.00
CA GLY A 755 45.15 32.99 -12.42
C GLY A 755 43.95 33.10 -13.36
N VAL A 756 42.77 33.45 -12.84
CA VAL A 756 41.59 33.80 -13.65
C VAL A 756 41.69 35.25 -14.08
N GLN A 757 41.51 35.51 -15.38
CA GLN A 757 41.35 36.84 -15.94
C GLN A 757 39.88 37.08 -16.29
N PHE A 758 39.36 38.24 -15.90
CA PHE A 758 38.02 38.71 -16.22
C PHE A 758 38.10 39.82 -17.26
N VAL A 759 37.17 39.82 -18.21
CA VAL A 759 36.92 40.90 -19.16
C VAL A 759 35.69 41.68 -18.74
N LEU A 760 35.76 43.02 -18.79
CA LEU A 760 34.70 43.88 -18.27
C LEU A 760 33.77 44.38 -19.37
N TYR A 761 32.46 44.24 -19.14
CA TYR A 761 31.39 44.86 -19.91
C TYR A 761 30.72 45.94 -19.06
N SER A 762 30.23 47.02 -19.67
CA SER A 762 29.56 48.10 -18.94
C SER A 762 28.27 48.59 -19.59
N ARG A 763 27.40 49.16 -18.77
CA ARG A 763 26.16 49.83 -19.19
C ARG A 763 25.79 50.93 -18.19
N GLN A 764 25.19 52.01 -18.69
CA GLN A 764 24.57 53.05 -17.84
C GLN A 764 23.18 52.62 -17.39
N ALA A 765 22.84 52.93 -16.14
CA ALA A 765 21.51 52.70 -15.58
C ALA A 765 20.99 53.94 -14.86
N ALA A 766 19.74 54.30 -15.09
CA ALA A 766 19.07 55.39 -14.40
C ALA A 766 18.68 54.99 -12.97
N LYS A 767 18.56 55.97 -12.07
CA LYS A 767 18.03 55.72 -10.72
C LYS A 767 16.64 55.09 -10.80
N GLY A 768 16.44 54.00 -10.07
CA GLY A 768 15.18 53.22 -10.04
C GLY A 768 15.05 52.19 -11.15
N GLU A 769 16.01 52.11 -12.08
CA GLU A 769 16.02 51.09 -13.13
C GLU A 769 16.31 49.71 -12.56
N GLN A 770 15.54 48.69 -12.97
CA GLN A 770 15.79 47.30 -12.62
C GLN A 770 16.74 46.63 -13.62
N ILE A 771 17.69 45.88 -13.08
CA ILE A 771 18.71 45.17 -13.86
C ILE A 771 18.65 43.70 -13.49
N THR A 772 18.36 42.87 -14.48
CA THR A 772 18.40 41.41 -14.37
C THR A 772 19.79 40.90 -14.69
N LEU A 773 20.29 40.03 -13.83
CA LEU A 773 21.58 39.36 -13.92
C LEU A 773 21.33 37.91 -14.30
N GLY A 774 21.68 37.52 -15.53
CA GLY A 774 21.49 36.14 -16.02
C GLY A 774 22.69 35.24 -15.76
N SER A 775 22.57 33.96 -16.08
CA SER A 775 23.70 33.02 -16.06
C SER A 775 24.84 33.45 -17.02
N ASN A 776 26.07 33.00 -16.73
CA ASN A 776 27.23 33.19 -17.62
C ASN A 776 27.20 32.26 -18.85
N GLY A 777 26.24 31.33 -18.93
CA GLY A 777 26.02 30.44 -20.07
C GLY A 777 27.06 29.31 -20.24
N GLN A 778 28.02 29.15 -19.32
CA GLN A 778 29.04 28.10 -19.39
C GLN A 778 29.38 27.59 -17.98
N SER A 779 29.08 26.32 -17.71
CA SER A 779 29.27 25.72 -16.39
C SER A 779 30.64 25.06 -16.18
N SER A 780 31.36 24.70 -17.26
CA SER A 780 32.66 24.03 -17.20
C SER A 780 33.80 24.85 -17.81
N GLY A 781 35.01 24.68 -17.27
CA GLY A 781 36.22 25.34 -17.76
C GLY A 781 36.31 26.86 -17.47
N CYS A 782 35.34 27.42 -16.74
CA CYS A 782 35.31 28.83 -16.33
C CYS A 782 34.70 29.00 -14.92
N VAL A 783 34.74 30.22 -14.39
CA VAL A 783 34.11 30.63 -13.13
C VAL A 783 32.90 31.54 -13.38
N GLY A 784 32.17 31.89 -12.31
CA GLY A 784 31.08 32.88 -12.35
C GLY A 784 31.58 34.29 -12.72
N TYR A 785 30.75 35.31 -12.50
CA TYR A 785 31.11 36.71 -12.74
C TYR A 785 30.82 37.55 -11.49
N ALA A 786 31.43 38.73 -11.38
CA ALA A 786 31.05 39.73 -10.38
C ALA A 786 30.45 40.97 -11.05
N VAL A 787 29.64 41.72 -10.31
CA VAL A 787 28.99 42.95 -10.82
C VAL A 787 29.37 44.12 -9.93
N PHE A 788 29.78 45.23 -10.54
CA PHE A 788 30.20 46.45 -9.86
C PHE A 788 29.27 47.59 -10.24
N ALA A 789 28.93 48.42 -9.28
CA ALA A 789 28.22 49.66 -9.46
C ALA A 789 29.15 50.83 -9.08
N VAL A 790 29.40 51.69 -10.06
CA VAL A 790 30.12 52.94 -9.86
C VAL A 790 29.10 54.05 -10.06
N GLY A 791 28.95 54.95 -9.08
CA GLY A 791 28.18 56.17 -9.30
C GLY A 791 28.74 56.90 -10.52
N ALA A 792 27.89 57.47 -11.37
CA ALA A 792 28.36 58.17 -12.56
C ALA A 792 29.54 59.07 -12.19
N SER A 793 30.72 58.82 -12.79
CA SER A 793 31.89 59.65 -12.56
C SER A 793 31.48 61.06 -12.91
N ARG A 794 31.54 61.94 -11.93
CA ARG A 794 31.27 63.35 -12.10
C ARG A 794 31.97 63.86 -13.37
N LEU A 795 31.20 64.27 -14.38
CA LEU A 795 31.77 64.72 -15.64
C LEU A 795 32.47 66.04 -15.36
N VAL A 796 33.80 66.03 -15.43
CA VAL A 796 34.63 67.21 -15.13
C VAL A 796 34.23 68.35 -16.07
N GLY A 797 33.77 69.45 -15.49
CA GLY A 797 33.21 70.63 -16.16
C GLY A 797 31.68 70.65 -16.27
N ASP A 798 30.95 69.58 -16.04
CA ASP A 798 29.48 69.53 -16.11
C ASP A 798 28.83 70.09 -14.84
N VAL A 799 28.80 71.42 -14.72
CA VAL A 799 28.28 72.09 -13.53
C VAL A 799 26.74 72.13 -13.48
N ASN A 800 26.08 71.85 -14.60
CA ASN A 800 24.62 71.84 -14.69
C ASN A 800 24.00 70.43 -14.52
N ALA A 801 24.84 69.39 -14.49
CA ALA A 801 24.50 67.97 -14.34
C ALA A 801 23.63 67.41 -15.48
N ASP A 802 23.78 67.94 -16.70
CA ASP A 802 23.05 67.48 -17.88
C ASP A 802 23.70 66.27 -18.57
N GLY A 803 24.86 65.83 -18.07
CA GLY A 803 25.61 64.69 -18.56
C GLY A 803 26.57 65.02 -19.70
N ALA A 804 26.75 66.29 -20.06
CA ALA A 804 27.69 66.73 -21.10
C ALA A 804 28.43 68.01 -20.70
N PHE A 805 29.76 68.03 -20.82
CA PHE A 805 30.52 69.26 -20.67
C PHE A 805 30.42 70.10 -21.96
N SER A 806 29.69 71.22 -21.88
CA SER A 806 29.33 72.05 -23.03
C SER A 806 29.40 73.56 -22.72
N ILE A 807 29.08 74.39 -23.72
CA ILE A 807 28.98 75.85 -23.52
C ILE A 807 27.89 76.20 -22.49
N ALA A 808 26.88 75.33 -22.29
CA ALA A 808 25.84 75.54 -21.29
C ALA A 808 26.42 75.54 -19.87
N ASP A 809 27.43 74.73 -19.60
CA ASP A 809 28.14 74.65 -18.31
C ASP A 809 28.99 75.88 -18.04
N VAL A 810 29.74 76.32 -19.07
CA VAL A 810 30.51 77.57 -18.99
C VAL A 810 29.59 78.75 -18.70
N VAL A 811 28.43 78.81 -19.37
CA VAL A 811 27.45 79.87 -19.14
C VAL A 811 26.83 79.76 -17.75
N SER A 812 26.57 78.54 -17.28
CA SER A 812 26.01 78.30 -15.94
C SER A 812 26.98 78.73 -14.84
N LEU A 813 28.26 78.33 -14.92
CA LEU A 813 29.28 78.81 -13.99
C LEU A 813 29.47 80.33 -14.08
N GLN A 814 29.53 80.90 -15.28
CA GLN A 814 29.69 82.34 -15.45
C GLN A 814 28.52 83.13 -14.84
N LYS A 815 27.28 82.63 -14.99
CA LYS A 815 26.10 83.24 -14.37
C LYS A 815 26.15 83.15 -12.85
N TRP A 816 26.50 81.99 -12.31
CA TRP A 816 26.63 81.80 -10.86
C TRP A 816 27.70 82.74 -10.26
N LEU A 817 28.87 82.89 -10.89
CA LEU A 817 29.92 83.82 -10.47
C LEU A 817 29.47 85.30 -10.48
N CYS A 818 28.46 85.64 -11.29
CA CYS A 818 27.86 86.98 -11.32
C CYS A 818 26.67 87.14 -10.35
N GLY A 819 26.45 86.18 -9.44
CA GLY A 819 25.35 86.19 -8.47
C GLY A 819 24.04 85.55 -8.96
N GLY A 820 24.10 84.70 -9.99
CA GLY A 820 22.97 83.94 -10.53
C GLY A 820 22.62 82.69 -9.73
N ASP A 821 21.79 81.82 -10.32
CA ASP A 821 21.26 80.61 -9.68
C ASP A 821 22.36 79.60 -9.28
N PRO A 822 22.17 78.82 -8.20
CA PRO A 822 23.11 77.79 -7.75
C PRO A 822 23.42 76.75 -8.83
N LEU A 823 24.65 76.26 -8.86
CA LEU A 823 25.08 75.17 -9.74
C LEU A 823 24.57 73.83 -9.22
N SER A 824 23.98 73.03 -10.11
CA SER A 824 23.49 71.68 -9.79
C SER A 824 24.60 70.77 -9.28
N ASP A 825 25.80 70.90 -9.85
CA ASP A 825 26.94 70.08 -9.48
C ASP A 825 28.24 70.91 -9.41
N TRP A 826 28.29 71.86 -8.46
CA TRP A 826 29.35 72.88 -8.42
C TRP A 826 30.76 72.29 -8.42
N GLN A 827 31.01 71.25 -7.61
CA GLN A 827 32.33 70.63 -7.56
C GLN A 827 32.74 69.84 -8.82
N ALA A 828 31.91 69.77 -9.88
CA ALA A 828 32.29 69.28 -11.20
C ALA A 828 33.09 70.33 -11.96
N GLY A 829 32.87 71.61 -11.63
CA GLY A 829 33.59 72.73 -12.21
C GLY A 829 34.91 73.05 -11.53
N ASP A 830 35.25 72.45 -10.38
CA ASP A 830 36.56 72.62 -9.71
C ASP A 830 37.64 71.85 -10.48
N LEU A 831 38.21 72.54 -11.47
CA LEU A 831 39.13 71.96 -12.45
C LEU A 831 40.58 72.00 -11.97
N ASN A 832 40.88 72.87 -11.03
CA ASN A 832 42.22 73.02 -10.45
C ASN A 832 42.40 72.17 -9.17
N GLY A 833 41.31 71.62 -8.62
CA GLY A 833 41.30 70.73 -7.46
C GLY A 833 41.57 71.43 -6.13
N ASP A 834 41.35 72.74 -6.04
CA ASP A 834 41.62 73.54 -4.84
C ASP A 834 40.47 73.57 -3.83
N GLY A 835 39.35 72.90 -4.14
CA GLY A 835 38.16 72.81 -3.31
C GLY A 835 37.28 74.06 -3.35
N ARG A 836 37.52 74.97 -4.29
CA ARG A 836 36.72 76.18 -4.54
C ARG A 836 36.35 76.23 -6.02
N ILE A 837 35.33 77.03 -6.33
CA ILE A 837 34.96 77.29 -7.72
C ILE A 837 34.96 78.79 -7.97
N ASP A 838 35.87 79.24 -8.83
CA ASP A 838 36.07 80.65 -9.09
C ASP A 838 36.38 80.97 -10.58
N SER A 839 36.83 82.19 -10.84
CA SER A 839 37.17 82.63 -12.19
C SER A 839 38.28 81.82 -12.87
N VAL A 840 39.16 81.16 -12.09
CA VAL A 840 40.23 80.29 -12.56
C VAL A 840 39.62 79.04 -13.20
N ASP A 841 38.66 78.42 -12.53
CA ASP A 841 37.91 77.27 -13.03
C ASP A 841 37.12 77.62 -14.29
N LEU A 842 36.43 78.76 -14.30
CA LEU A 842 35.73 79.24 -15.49
C LEU A 842 36.68 79.44 -16.68
N CYS A 843 37.91 79.92 -16.43
CA CYS A 843 38.92 80.04 -17.48
C CYS A 843 39.42 78.69 -17.97
N MET A 844 39.53 77.69 -17.09
CA MET A 844 39.88 76.32 -17.46
C MET A 844 38.77 75.67 -18.28
N MET A 845 37.50 75.82 -17.89
CA MET A 845 36.36 75.35 -18.68
C MET A 845 36.35 75.97 -20.08
N LYS A 846 36.56 77.29 -20.20
CA LYS A 846 36.62 77.98 -21.50
C LYS A 846 37.78 77.57 -22.40
N ARG A 847 38.84 76.96 -21.84
CA ARG A 847 39.99 76.46 -22.62
C ARG A 847 39.80 75.02 -23.10
N MET A 848 38.92 74.27 -22.44
CA MET A 848 38.64 72.87 -22.74
C MET A 848 37.55 72.70 -23.81
N LEU A 849 36.82 73.77 -24.15
CA LEU A 849 35.87 73.89 -25.25
C LEU A 849 36.43 74.81 -26.34
#